data_AF-A0A958JLW6-F1
#
_entry.id   AF-A0A958JLW6-F1
#
_cell.length_a   1.000
_cell.length_b   1.000
_cell.length_c   1.000
_cell.angle_alpha   90.00
_cell.angle_beta   90.00
_cell.angle_gamma   90.00
#
_symmetry.space_group_name_H-M   'P 1'
#
loop_
_entity.id
_entity.type
_entity.pdbx_description
1 polymer ?
#
loop_
_entity_poly.entity_id
_entity_poly.type
_entity_poly.pdbx_seq_one_letter_code
_entity_poly.pdbx_strand_id
1 'polypeptide(L)'
;MKKYRNIFIFLSTLFFISSSHAAGYLEYNESTKQPYAWDTSGALTCNRDQGGLGSVNNTAVNGYVDSALSSWANATASSPMSFSMCSTTAQDIDAATSGSNLAASHYLNFVDFNAGSCVTPDFLYVYDEDGSIFQDLFGSVVSNTAGILGFASPLRFSGNEITCGVVFLNGALFQMGADPDLSGTPETISSVATHELGHMLNFTHSQINSDIFSAAANAAQHQYVPTMYFAVSQTTGDSQLSLELDDQYAFMKLYDSTALNAAGKISGSVTRRLGEGVLGVNVLCRDIANPDQNVVSYPSGQDLDGEGEFICGGLPAGSYEVEIEPIQHAINDFDPFPPLIPGEKYNDDESFDPDLDSLSASTPVTVSLGNTTSDIDVVINENGRLQSGPAVERSIVGQIPDYASFLSMPSGATKATISLVSQNLSADLDLYIKKGPEFSIASNVDSIPVQADYSATSTSGEEEIVIDGSSDPKIDADEFQILVVKFSPSGSVSYDLQVTLEGSASLIMPNYAKNKTASNGQKIVSTGSLIASGDSFVIEGISYVDEGKESLSGVTSAYLYEDVDNNGSYSATDRLIAQTTQISQTEKSIEFTGFREEVSDGDRMNILITYDVTSTAQIDWLSLSCLLFLGFVSLLLKKYTPMRRYFLMSITLAFCSTMLSCSKGGDQDYDPRVLDKASVDARALGFGNDFTVQDGRVENVKDFFRF
;
A
#
# COMPACT_ATOMS: atom_id res chain seq x y z
N MET A 1 45.42 24.78 17.61
CA MET A 1 45.61 24.22 16.26
C MET A 1 44.79 22.92 16.20
N LYS A 2 43.48 23.03 15.94
CA LYS A 2 42.82 22.73 14.65
C LYS A 2 43.11 21.31 14.14
N LYS A 3 42.23 20.36 14.47
CA LYS A 3 41.79 19.23 13.62
C LYS A 3 40.83 18.34 14.42
N TYR A 4 39.53 18.58 14.28
CA TYR A 4 38.45 17.58 14.30
C TYR A 4 37.20 18.31 13.79
N ARG A 5 36.79 18.03 12.55
CA ARG A 5 35.48 18.39 12.01
C ARG A 5 35.08 17.33 10.98
N ASN A 6 34.07 16.58 11.36
CA ASN A 6 32.97 16.02 10.56
C ASN A 6 33.30 14.99 9.48
N ILE A 7 33.04 13.73 9.82
CA ILE A 7 32.51 12.71 8.88
C ILE A 7 31.29 12.12 9.58
N PHE A 8 30.11 12.56 9.16
CA PHE A 8 28.84 11.85 9.32
C PHE A 8 28.41 11.54 7.89
N ILE A 9 28.53 10.28 7.48
CA ILE A 9 28.03 9.77 6.20
C ILE A 9 26.74 9.02 6.52
N PHE A 10 25.68 9.45 5.86
CA PHE A 10 24.35 8.85 5.84
C PHE A 10 24.43 7.40 5.39
N LEU A 11 23.74 6.52 6.12
CA LEU A 11 23.51 5.14 5.76
C LEU A 11 22.03 5.04 5.35
N SER A 12 21.75 5.24 4.07
CA SER A 12 20.45 4.94 3.46
C SER A 12 20.68 4.59 2.00
N THR A 13 20.78 3.29 1.68
CA THR A 13 20.63 2.81 0.30
C THR A 13 20.22 1.35 0.32
N LEU A 14 19.19 1.04 -0.48
CA LEU A 14 18.51 -0.24 -0.70
C LEU A 14 17.41 -0.62 0.32
N PHE A 15 16.41 0.24 0.41
CA PHE A 15 15.00 -0.15 0.28
C PHE A 15 14.38 0.94 -0.60
N PHE A 16 14.29 0.69 -1.91
CA PHE A 16 13.43 1.49 -2.77
C PHE A 16 12.03 0.91 -2.59
N ILE A 17 11.26 1.49 -1.68
CA ILE A 17 9.81 1.24 -1.62
C ILE A 17 9.21 2.43 -2.37
N SER A 18 9.21 2.35 -3.70
CA SER A 18 8.44 3.27 -4.52
C SER A 18 6.99 2.81 -4.48
N SER A 19 6.14 3.52 -3.75
CA SER A 19 4.70 3.31 -3.78
C SER A 19 4.23 3.48 -5.22
N SER A 20 3.76 2.40 -5.81
CA SER A 20 3.38 2.33 -7.22
C SER A 20 1.86 2.20 -7.29
N HIS A 21 1.28 2.99 -8.17
CA HIS A 21 -0.09 3.47 -8.04
C HIS A 21 -0.71 3.56 -9.43
N ALA A 22 -1.93 3.07 -9.63
CA ALA A 22 -2.66 3.41 -10.85
C ALA A 22 -2.74 4.95 -11.01
N ALA A 23 -2.01 5.52 -11.98
CA ALA A 23 -1.84 6.96 -12.20
C ALA A 23 -1.27 7.80 -11.03
N GLY A 24 -0.42 7.22 -10.19
CA GLY A 24 0.21 7.96 -9.08
C GLY A 24 1.65 8.40 -9.33
N TYR A 25 2.34 8.68 -8.22
CA TYR A 25 3.70 9.21 -8.23
C TYR A 25 4.71 8.24 -7.63
N LEU A 26 5.95 8.25 -8.12
CA LEU A 26 7.00 7.36 -7.61
C LEU A 26 7.49 7.79 -6.23
N GLU A 27 7.62 9.10 -6.02
CA GLU A 27 8.32 9.69 -4.88
C GLU A 27 7.48 10.80 -4.21
N TYR A 28 7.35 10.69 -2.89
CA TYR A 28 6.60 11.62 -2.05
C TYR A 28 7.47 12.23 -0.97
N ASN A 29 7.22 13.50 -0.67
CA ASN A 29 7.78 14.11 0.51
C ASN A 29 7.07 13.58 1.75
N GLU A 30 7.74 12.72 2.51
CA GLU A 30 7.19 12.08 3.72
C GLU A 30 6.59 13.05 4.74
N SER A 31 7.14 14.27 4.84
CA SER A 31 6.72 15.27 5.82
C SER A 31 5.47 16.05 5.40
N THR A 32 5.28 16.25 4.09
CA THR A 32 4.12 16.99 3.56
C THR A 32 3.05 16.08 2.97
N LYS A 33 3.38 14.79 2.75
CA LYS A 33 2.53 13.81 2.04
C LYS A 33 2.14 14.29 0.65
N GLN A 34 3.00 15.09 0.02
CA GLN A 34 2.80 15.59 -1.34
C GLN A 34 3.86 14.98 -2.26
N PRO A 35 3.52 14.69 -3.52
CA PRO A 35 4.50 14.23 -4.50
C PRO A 35 5.57 15.28 -4.72
N TYR A 36 6.79 14.83 -4.99
CA TYR A 36 7.82 15.72 -5.49
C TYR A 36 7.50 16.16 -6.93
N ALA A 37 7.82 17.41 -7.27
CA ALA A 37 7.63 17.96 -8.61
C ALA A 37 8.87 18.74 -9.07
N TRP A 38 9.17 18.74 -10.36
CA TRP A 38 10.13 19.68 -10.94
C TRP A 38 9.65 21.13 -10.88
N ASP A 39 10.56 22.10 -10.71
CA ASP A 39 10.24 23.52 -10.93
C ASP A 39 10.05 23.80 -12.43
N THR A 40 8.82 24.18 -12.79
CA THR A 40 8.42 24.50 -14.17
C THR A 40 8.52 26.00 -14.48
N SER A 41 9.08 26.82 -13.58
CA SER A 41 9.27 28.26 -13.82
C SER A 41 10.30 28.56 -14.92
N GLY A 42 11.16 27.59 -15.23
CA GLY A 42 12.14 27.62 -16.32
C GLY A 42 12.17 26.31 -17.11
N ALA A 43 12.97 26.30 -18.17
CA ALA A 43 13.16 25.10 -18.98
C ALA A 43 14.14 24.14 -18.30
N LEU A 44 13.73 22.88 -18.12
CA LEU A 44 14.59 21.82 -17.60
C LEU A 44 15.73 21.53 -18.58
N THR A 45 16.94 21.41 -18.06
CA THR A 45 18.17 21.17 -18.82
C THR A 45 18.55 19.70 -18.81
N CYS A 46 19.13 19.23 -19.91
CA CYS A 46 19.32 17.81 -20.16
C CYS A 46 20.69 17.52 -20.78
N ASN A 47 21.29 16.38 -20.42
CA ASN A 47 22.34 15.75 -21.22
C ASN A 47 21.85 14.43 -21.80
N ARG A 48 22.38 14.06 -22.96
CA ARG A 48 22.22 12.74 -23.58
C ARG A 48 23.57 12.09 -23.76
N ASP A 49 23.59 10.78 -23.73
CA ASP A 49 24.76 9.99 -24.00
C ASP A 49 25.35 10.25 -25.40
N GLN A 50 26.65 10.01 -25.53
CA GLN A 50 27.36 10.07 -26.80
C GLN A 50 27.23 8.74 -27.59
N GLY A 51 26.95 7.62 -26.92
CA GLY A 51 26.84 6.28 -27.50
C GLY A 51 25.64 6.04 -28.40
N GLY A 52 25.59 4.85 -29.01
CA GLY A 52 24.42 4.34 -29.73
C GLY A 52 23.41 3.66 -28.79
N LEU A 53 22.32 3.12 -29.36
CA LEU A 53 21.36 2.29 -28.64
C LEU A 53 21.10 1.02 -29.46
N GLY A 54 21.77 -0.09 -29.12
CA GLY A 54 21.68 -1.33 -29.87
C GLY A 54 22.11 -1.14 -31.33
N SER A 55 21.18 -1.39 -32.25
CA SER A 55 21.42 -1.20 -33.69
C SER A 55 21.21 0.25 -34.18
N VAL A 56 20.77 1.14 -33.30
CA VAL A 56 20.42 2.53 -33.60
C VAL A 56 21.59 3.46 -33.29
N ASN A 57 21.95 4.32 -34.26
CA ASN A 57 23.03 5.29 -34.06
C ASN A 57 22.60 6.49 -33.19
N ASN A 58 23.59 7.18 -32.61
CA ASN A 58 23.37 8.32 -31.71
C ASN A 58 22.45 9.41 -32.27
N THR A 59 22.55 9.74 -33.57
CA THR A 59 21.71 10.80 -34.17
C THR A 59 20.23 10.40 -34.19
N ALA A 60 19.93 9.13 -34.49
CA ALA A 60 18.56 8.63 -34.52
C ALA A 60 17.95 8.56 -33.11
N VAL A 61 18.66 7.98 -32.13
CA VAL A 61 18.16 7.91 -30.74
C VAL A 61 17.96 9.29 -30.12
N ASN A 62 18.83 10.27 -30.44
CA ASN A 62 18.64 11.65 -30.03
C ASN A 62 17.32 12.24 -30.54
N GLY A 63 16.91 11.90 -31.78
CA GLY A 63 15.63 12.33 -32.34
C GLY A 63 14.42 11.71 -31.65
N TYR A 64 14.53 10.47 -31.16
CA TYR A 64 13.48 9.83 -30.35
C TYR A 64 13.37 10.49 -28.98
N VAL A 65 14.50 10.80 -28.34
CA VAL A 65 14.50 11.57 -27.07
C VAL A 65 13.93 12.97 -27.26
N ASP A 66 14.25 13.68 -28.36
CA ASP A 66 13.65 14.98 -28.65
C ASP A 66 12.13 14.89 -28.83
N SER A 67 11.64 13.77 -29.37
CA SER A 67 10.20 13.49 -29.51
C SER A 67 9.55 13.24 -28.15
N ALA A 68 10.17 12.45 -27.28
CA ALA A 68 9.71 12.21 -25.91
C ALA A 68 9.60 13.52 -25.10
N LEU A 69 10.64 14.37 -25.15
CA LEU A 69 10.64 15.69 -24.52
C LEU A 69 9.52 16.57 -25.07
N SER A 70 9.27 16.50 -26.38
CA SER A 70 8.18 17.24 -27.02
C SER A 70 6.81 16.74 -26.58
N SER A 71 6.61 15.42 -26.42
CA SER A 71 5.34 14.85 -25.95
C SER A 71 4.98 15.39 -24.57
N TRP A 72 5.90 15.33 -23.59
CA TRP A 72 5.64 15.83 -22.25
C TRP A 72 5.57 17.37 -22.15
N ALA A 73 6.35 18.10 -22.95
CA ALA A 73 6.23 19.56 -23.02
C ALA A 73 4.85 19.99 -23.54
N ASN A 74 4.19 19.16 -24.34
CA ASN A 74 2.86 19.40 -24.90
C ASN A 74 1.81 18.47 -24.30
N ALA A 75 2.02 17.93 -23.09
CA ALA A 75 1.09 17.01 -22.45
C ALA A 75 -0.31 17.63 -22.27
N THR A 76 -0.36 18.95 -22.07
CA THR A 76 -1.60 19.73 -22.03
C THR A 76 -1.47 20.98 -22.89
N ALA A 77 -2.61 21.55 -23.32
CA ALA A 77 -2.62 22.78 -24.11
C ALA A 77 -2.05 24.00 -23.37
N SER A 78 -2.04 23.97 -22.03
CA SER A 78 -1.49 25.01 -21.15
C SER A 78 -0.24 24.56 -20.39
N SER A 79 0.42 23.49 -20.85
CA SER A 79 1.55 22.87 -20.18
C SER A 79 2.59 23.93 -19.77
N PRO A 80 2.94 24.01 -18.48
CA PRO A 80 4.00 24.89 -18.02
C PRO A 80 5.40 24.28 -18.25
N MET A 81 5.46 22.99 -18.59
CA MET A 81 6.71 22.27 -18.73
C MET A 81 7.41 22.63 -20.04
N SER A 82 8.71 22.91 -19.94
CA SER A 82 9.55 23.13 -21.11
C SER A 82 10.93 22.52 -20.90
N PHE A 83 11.54 22.08 -21.99
CA PHE A 83 12.87 21.49 -21.97
C PHE A 83 13.82 22.33 -22.84
N SER A 84 15.03 22.53 -22.35
CA SER A 84 16.12 23.07 -23.15
C SER A 84 16.64 21.99 -24.09
N MET A 85 17.23 22.38 -25.23
CA MET A 85 17.92 21.40 -26.08
C MET A 85 19.00 20.68 -25.27
N CYS A 86 18.93 19.35 -25.23
CA CYS A 86 19.92 18.55 -24.52
C CYS A 86 21.30 18.70 -25.15
N SER A 87 22.33 18.89 -24.33
CA SER A 87 23.73 18.69 -24.74
C SER A 87 24.07 17.20 -24.78
N THR A 88 25.22 16.88 -25.37
CA THR A 88 25.79 15.52 -25.34
C THR A 88 26.85 15.43 -24.25
N THR A 89 26.95 14.29 -23.59
CA THR A 89 28.04 13.97 -22.66
C THR A 89 29.40 14.05 -23.38
N ALA A 90 30.47 14.28 -22.61
CA ALA A 90 31.83 14.37 -23.16
C ALA A 90 32.43 13.00 -23.53
N GLN A 91 31.84 11.93 -23.00
CA GLN A 91 32.23 10.54 -23.19
C GLN A 91 30.95 9.71 -23.23
N ASP A 92 31.04 8.62 -23.98
CA ASP A 92 30.06 7.54 -23.95
C ASP A 92 30.01 6.91 -22.55
N ILE A 93 28.81 6.61 -22.05
CA ILE A 93 28.59 6.00 -20.74
C ILE A 93 28.25 4.53 -20.95
N ASP A 94 29.28 3.68 -20.97
CA ASP A 94 29.15 2.23 -21.06
C ASP A 94 29.86 1.53 -19.87
N ALA A 95 29.67 0.21 -19.73
CA ALA A 95 30.35 -0.56 -18.68
C ALA A 95 31.90 -0.54 -18.81
N ALA A 96 32.44 -0.29 -20.00
CA ALA A 96 33.88 -0.37 -20.29
C ALA A 96 34.64 0.93 -19.97
N THR A 97 34.08 2.08 -20.31
CA THR A 97 34.55 3.45 -20.00
C THR A 97 34.36 3.78 -18.53
N SER A 98 33.40 3.13 -17.87
CA SER A 98 33.22 3.18 -16.42
C SER A 98 34.38 2.51 -15.67
N GLY A 99 35.10 1.55 -16.28
CA GLY A 99 36.26 0.88 -15.71
C GLY A 99 35.92 -0.46 -15.03
N SER A 100 36.71 -1.48 -15.34
CA SER A 100 36.44 -2.92 -15.13
C SER A 100 36.45 -3.44 -13.68
N ASN A 101 36.07 -2.64 -12.68
CA ASN A 101 36.08 -3.01 -11.26
C ASN A 101 34.97 -2.36 -10.44
N LEU A 102 33.90 -1.89 -11.08
CA LEU A 102 32.90 -1.05 -10.45
C LEU A 102 31.55 -1.77 -10.34
N ALA A 103 31.09 -1.98 -9.11
CA ALA A 103 29.78 -2.52 -8.81
C ALA A 103 28.67 -1.55 -9.27
N ALA A 104 27.45 -2.06 -9.48
CA ALA A 104 26.19 -1.33 -9.71
C ALA A 104 26.05 0.04 -9.03
N SER A 105 26.61 0.22 -7.82
CA SER A 105 26.65 1.47 -7.09
C SER A 105 27.39 2.62 -7.79
N HIS A 106 28.16 2.34 -8.86
CA HIS A 106 28.96 3.33 -9.57
C HIS A 106 28.35 3.88 -10.87
N TYR A 107 27.34 3.24 -11.47
CA TYR A 107 26.56 3.86 -12.54
C TYR A 107 25.78 5.05 -11.97
N LEU A 108 25.18 4.85 -10.80
CA LEU A 108 24.63 5.92 -9.96
C LEU A 108 25.72 6.87 -9.42
N ASN A 109 27.00 6.46 -9.37
CA ASN A 109 28.11 7.38 -9.09
C ASN A 109 28.70 8.10 -10.32
N PHE A 110 28.42 7.67 -11.56
CA PHE A 110 28.57 8.51 -12.75
C PHE A 110 27.48 9.61 -12.73
N VAL A 111 26.33 9.28 -12.12
CA VAL A 111 25.34 10.23 -11.62
C VAL A 111 25.73 10.85 -10.25
N ASP A 112 26.92 10.55 -9.70
CA ASP A 112 27.56 11.43 -8.72
C ASP A 112 28.14 12.61 -9.50
N PHE A 113 27.25 13.58 -9.71
CA PHE A 113 27.50 14.97 -9.37
C PHE A 113 28.43 15.07 -8.14
N ASN A 114 29.73 14.86 -8.36
CA ASN A 114 30.79 14.55 -7.39
C ASN A 114 31.07 15.67 -6.34
N ALA A 115 30.12 16.56 -6.08
CA ALA A 115 30.27 17.71 -5.19
C ALA A 115 29.03 18.03 -4.34
N GLY A 116 28.04 17.14 -4.23
CA GLY A 116 26.92 17.33 -3.31
C GLY A 116 25.88 18.37 -3.74
N SER A 117 25.72 18.61 -5.04
CA SER A 117 24.58 19.36 -5.58
C SER A 117 24.31 18.90 -7.01
N CYS A 118 23.06 18.55 -7.34
CA CYS A 118 22.66 18.54 -8.75
C CYS A 118 22.56 19.99 -9.20
N VAL A 119 23.40 20.36 -10.15
CA VAL A 119 23.29 21.64 -10.87
C VAL A 119 23.86 21.44 -12.27
N THR A 120 22.97 21.49 -13.26
CA THR A 120 23.19 21.51 -14.72
C THR A 120 24.02 20.36 -15.33
N PRO A 121 23.42 19.53 -16.20
CA PRO A 121 22.00 19.50 -16.54
C PRO A 121 21.14 19.06 -15.34
N ASP A 122 19.83 19.25 -15.42
CA ASP A 122 18.89 18.78 -14.40
C ASP A 122 18.70 17.26 -14.48
N PHE A 123 18.77 16.67 -15.68
CA PHE A 123 18.72 15.22 -15.85
C PHE A 123 19.61 14.70 -17.00
N LEU A 124 19.82 13.38 -17.02
CA LEU A 124 20.67 12.67 -17.98
C LEU A 124 19.93 11.50 -18.63
N TYR A 125 20.03 11.38 -19.96
CA TYR A 125 19.72 10.18 -20.72
C TYR A 125 20.98 9.37 -20.98
N VAL A 126 20.97 8.09 -20.61
CA VAL A 126 22.04 7.12 -20.85
C VAL A 126 21.56 6.08 -21.86
N TYR A 127 22.40 5.77 -22.84
CA TYR A 127 22.10 4.79 -23.87
C TYR A 127 23.01 3.58 -23.66
N ASP A 128 22.47 2.52 -23.04
CA ASP A 128 23.24 1.30 -22.84
C ASP A 128 23.28 0.52 -24.15
N GLU A 129 24.26 0.81 -25.01
CA GLU A 129 24.33 0.29 -26.37
C GLU A 129 24.21 -1.24 -26.45
N ASP A 130 24.81 -1.96 -25.49
CA ASP A 130 24.90 -3.43 -25.50
C ASP A 130 24.15 -4.13 -24.35
N GLY A 131 23.49 -3.37 -23.47
CA GLY A 131 22.76 -3.91 -22.32
C GLY A 131 23.66 -4.30 -21.14
N SER A 132 24.95 -3.97 -21.17
CA SER A 132 25.90 -4.33 -20.12
C SER A 132 25.59 -3.66 -18.78
N ILE A 133 25.08 -2.43 -18.78
CA ILE A 133 24.61 -1.73 -17.56
C ILE A 133 23.41 -2.47 -16.99
N PHE A 134 22.43 -2.82 -17.81
CA PHE A 134 21.25 -3.58 -17.37
C PHE A 134 21.66 -4.97 -16.85
N GLN A 135 22.65 -5.61 -17.48
CA GLN A 135 23.21 -6.88 -17.02
C GLN A 135 23.90 -6.77 -15.66
N ASP A 136 24.63 -5.69 -15.41
CA ASP A 136 25.28 -5.44 -14.13
C ASP A 136 24.28 -5.11 -13.00
N LEU A 137 23.21 -4.37 -13.32
CA LEU A 137 22.21 -3.93 -12.35
C LEU A 137 21.21 -5.04 -11.99
N PHE A 138 20.69 -5.74 -13.00
CA PHE A 138 19.58 -6.70 -12.84
C PHE A 138 20.01 -8.16 -13.04
N GLY A 139 21.25 -8.42 -13.46
CA GLY A 139 21.76 -9.75 -13.76
C GLY A 139 21.52 -10.19 -15.21
N SER A 140 22.28 -11.21 -15.64
CA SER A 140 22.30 -11.68 -17.04
C SER A 140 20.99 -12.33 -17.52
N VAL A 141 20.18 -12.86 -16.60
CA VAL A 141 18.85 -13.44 -16.90
C VAL A 141 17.79 -12.34 -17.01
N VAL A 142 17.93 -11.23 -16.29
CA VAL A 142 16.90 -10.17 -16.32
C VAL A 142 17.14 -9.23 -17.51
N SER A 143 18.40 -8.89 -17.80
CA SER A 143 18.81 -7.98 -18.88
C SER A 143 18.52 -8.46 -20.30
N ASN A 144 18.65 -9.76 -20.58
CA ASN A 144 18.49 -10.32 -21.93
C ASN A 144 17.24 -11.22 -22.09
N THR A 145 16.56 -11.57 -20.99
CA THR A 145 15.40 -12.48 -21.02
C THR A 145 14.18 -12.00 -20.23
N ALA A 146 14.24 -10.92 -19.44
CA ALA A 146 13.08 -10.40 -18.70
C ALA A 146 12.43 -9.14 -19.30
N GLY A 147 12.89 -8.65 -20.46
CA GLY A 147 12.15 -7.63 -21.22
C GLY A 147 12.17 -6.20 -20.65
N ILE A 148 13.11 -5.83 -19.79
CA ILE A 148 13.24 -4.45 -19.29
C ILE A 148 13.86 -3.57 -20.39
N LEU A 149 13.03 -2.74 -21.03
CA LEU A 149 13.40 -1.86 -22.14
C LEU A 149 14.09 -0.56 -21.69
N GLY A 150 13.81 -0.12 -20.47
CA GLY A 150 14.35 1.08 -19.86
C GLY A 150 14.15 1.09 -18.35
N PHE A 151 14.75 2.08 -17.69
CA PHE A 151 14.34 2.50 -16.34
C PHE A 151 14.68 3.97 -16.14
N ALA A 152 13.93 4.65 -15.30
CA ALA A 152 14.15 6.05 -14.97
C ALA A 152 13.67 6.38 -13.56
N SER A 153 14.19 7.48 -13.01
CA SER A 153 13.85 7.89 -11.65
C SER A 153 14.25 9.34 -11.39
N PRO A 154 13.47 10.09 -10.58
CA PRO A 154 13.96 11.28 -9.91
C PRO A 154 14.95 10.88 -8.79
N LEU A 155 16.10 11.53 -8.74
CA LEU A 155 17.23 11.09 -7.91
C LEU A 155 17.49 11.96 -6.68
N ARG A 156 17.21 13.26 -6.74
CA ARG A 156 17.47 14.18 -5.62
C ARG A 156 16.35 15.18 -5.45
N PHE A 157 16.10 15.50 -4.19
CA PHE A 157 15.00 16.36 -3.79
C PHE A 157 15.48 17.49 -2.88
N SER A 158 14.85 18.66 -3.00
CA SER A 158 15.05 19.79 -2.09
C SER A 158 13.70 20.41 -1.75
N GLY A 159 13.31 20.40 -0.47
CA GLY A 159 11.95 20.80 -0.11
C GLY A 159 10.93 19.84 -0.71
N ASN A 160 10.04 20.33 -1.58
CA ASN A 160 9.12 19.52 -2.38
C ASN A 160 9.51 19.46 -3.87
N GLU A 161 10.73 19.86 -4.20
CA GLU A 161 11.20 19.98 -5.58
C GLU A 161 12.13 18.84 -5.97
N ILE A 162 11.94 18.28 -7.17
CA ILE A 162 12.91 17.40 -7.82
C ILE A 162 14.02 18.28 -8.40
N THR A 163 15.26 17.93 -8.09
CA THR A 163 16.45 18.68 -8.51
C THR A 163 17.36 17.88 -9.43
N CYS A 164 17.04 16.60 -9.64
CA CYS A 164 17.89 15.67 -10.37
C CYS A 164 17.09 14.46 -10.85
N GLY A 165 17.35 13.99 -12.06
CA GLY A 165 16.73 12.77 -12.58
C GLY A 165 17.64 12.04 -13.57
N VAL A 166 17.28 10.80 -13.90
CA VAL A 166 17.99 9.99 -14.89
C VAL A 166 17.03 9.12 -15.67
N VAL A 167 17.41 8.83 -16.93
CA VAL A 167 16.73 7.89 -17.81
C VAL A 167 17.77 6.98 -18.44
N PHE A 168 17.57 5.67 -18.39
CA PHE A 168 18.39 4.66 -19.04
C PHE A 168 17.56 3.88 -20.06
N LEU A 169 18.12 3.66 -21.25
CA LEU A 169 17.51 2.86 -22.31
C LEU A 169 18.38 1.63 -22.60
N ASN A 170 17.77 0.45 -22.74
CA ASN A 170 18.46 -0.82 -22.93
C ASN A 170 18.62 -1.18 -24.41
N GLY A 171 19.82 -0.98 -24.96
CA GLY A 171 20.16 -1.26 -26.35
C GLY A 171 20.17 -2.75 -26.72
N ALA A 172 20.38 -3.67 -25.77
CA ALA A 172 20.41 -5.11 -26.06
C ALA A 172 19.11 -5.61 -26.68
N LEU A 173 17.97 -5.07 -26.22
CA LEU A 173 16.64 -5.47 -26.69
C LEU A 173 16.25 -4.80 -28.02
N PHE A 174 16.92 -3.71 -28.39
CA PHE A 174 16.71 -3.03 -29.69
C PHE A 174 17.68 -3.49 -30.79
N GLN A 175 18.43 -4.58 -30.55
CA GLN A 175 19.25 -5.20 -31.59
C GLN A 175 18.37 -6.01 -32.54
N MET A 176 18.54 -5.79 -33.84
CA MET A 176 17.81 -6.55 -34.86
C MET A 176 18.05 -8.06 -34.70
N GLY A 177 17.00 -8.80 -34.31
CA GLY A 177 17.02 -10.26 -34.18
C GLY A 177 17.32 -10.80 -32.78
N ALA A 178 17.47 -9.94 -31.75
CA ALA A 178 17.56 -10.36 -30.35
C ALA A 178 16.20 -10.87 -29.83
N ASP A 179 15.13 -10.17 -30.21
CA ASP A 179 13.75 -10.62 -30.09
C ASP A 179 12.99 -10.16 -31.35
N PRO A 180 12.41 -11.06 -32.17
CA PRO A 180 11.63 -10.67 -33.34
C PRO A 180 10.38 -9.87 -32.99
N ASP A 181 9.88 -9.97 -31.76
CA ASP A 181 8.65 -9.33 -31.27
C ASP A 181 8.92 -7.95 -30.62
N LEU A 182 10.18 -7.66 -30.22
CA LEU A 182 10.64 -6.34 -29.73
C LEU A 182 11.55 -5.63 -30.74
N SER A 183 11.42 -5.95 -32.03
CA SER A 183 12.30 -5.39 -33.06
C SER A 183 12.40 -3.87 -32.89
N GLY A 184 13.61 -3.33 -32.69
CA GLY A 184 13.88 -1.94 -32.31
C GLY A 184 13.43 -0.91 -33.35
N THR A 185 12.12 -0.84 -33.58
CA THR A 185 11.49 0.12 -34.46
C THR A 185 11.66 1.52 -33.88
N PRO A 186 11.73 2.55 -34.74
CA PRO A 186 11.70 3.94 -34.30
C PRO A 186 10.59 4.25 -33.29
N GLU A 187 9.43 3.63 -33.48
CA GLU A 187 8.23 3.82 -32.69
C GLU A 187 8.35 3.18 -31.30
N THR A 188 8.80 1.92 -31.21
CA THR A 188 9.04 1.27 -29.90
C THR A 188 10.04 2.06 -29.07
N ILE A 189 11.15 2.52 -29.66
CA ILE A 189 12.16 3.29 -28.93
C ILE A 189 11.59 4.65 -28.49
N SER A 190 10.79 5.30 -29.33
CA SER A 190 10.12 6.56 -28.97
C SER A 190 9.11 6.38 -27.84
N SER A 191 8.34 5.29 -27.84
CA SER A 191 7.40 4.95 -26.77
C SER A 191 8.13 4.72 -25.45
N VAL A 192 9.17 3.88 -25.43
CA VAL A 192 9.99 3.64 -24.23
C VAL A 192 10.64 4.92 -23.75
N ALA A 193 11.27 5.71 -24.63
CA ALA A 193 11.87 6.98 -24.23
C ALA A 193 10.86 7.98 -23.63
N THR A 194 9.60 7.95 -24.08
CA THR A 194 8.50 8.76 -23.55
C THR A 194 8.01 8.23 -22.21
N HIS A 195 7.85 6.91 -22.07
CA HIS A 195 7.50 6.22 -20.84
C HIS A 195 8.51 6.49 -19.72
N GLU A 196 9.79 6.26 -19.99
CA GLU A 196 10.85 6.47 -19.01
C GLU A 196 10.99 7.96 -18.63
N LEU A 197 10.73 8.87 -19.57
CA LEU A 197 10.66 10.29 -19.24
C LEU A 197 9.54 10.58 -18.22
N GLY A 198 8.40 9.89 -18.33
CA GLY A 198 7.32 9.99 -17.36
C GLY A 198 7.75 9.59 -15.95
N HIS A 199 8.50 8.49 -15.81
CA HIS A 199 9.12 8.10 -14.54
C HIS A 199 10.08 9.18 -14.02
N MET A 200 10.93 9.77 -14.87
CA MET A 200 11.81 10.88 -14.47
C MET A 200 11.03 12.11 -13.99
N LEU A 201 9.83 12.34 -14.56
CA LEU A 201 8.88 13.38 -14.14
C LEU A 201 8.05 12.99 -12.91
N ASN A 202 8.37 11.87 -12.27
CA ASN A 202 7.76 11.33 -11.07
C ASN A 202 6.40 10.62 -11.25
N PHE A 203 6.07 10.12 -12.44
CA PHE A 203 4.87 9.30 -12.68
C PHE A 203 5.18 7.82 -12.54
N THR A 204 4.23 7.02 -12.05
CA THR A 204 4.37 5.56 -11.95
C THR A 204 3.51 4.86 -13.01
N HIS A 205 3.49 3.53 -13.00
CA HIS A 205 2.78 2.77 -14.01
C HIS A 205 1.26 2.91 -13.93
N SER A 206 0.61 3.01 -15.08
CA SER A 206 -0.84 2.86 -15.21
C SER A 206 -1.22 1.38 -15.35
N GLN A 207 -2.43 1.02 -14.92
CA GLN A 207 -3.03 -0.30 -15.15
C GLN A 207 -4.30 -0.25 -16.02
N ILE A 208 -4.66 0.94 -16.50
CA ILE A 208 -5.84 1.16 -17.33
C ILE A 208 -5.78 0.32 -18.60
N ASN A 209 -6.94 -0.22 -18.99
CA ASN A 209 -7.12 -0.97 -20.24
C ASN A 209 -6.22 -2.22 -20.31
N SER A 210 -5.95 -2.85 -19.16
CA SER A 210 -5.19 -4.11 -19.07
C SER A 210 -5.90 -5.28 -19.78
N ASP A 211 -7.22 -5.25 -19.85
CA ASP A 211 -8.06 -6.17 -20.62
C ASP A 211 -7.85 -5.98 -22.14
N ILE A 212 -7.70 -4.73 -22.60
CA ILE A 212 -7.37 -4.42 -23.99
C ILE A 212 -5.98 -4.95 -24.33
N PHE A 213 -4.99 -4.70 -23.47
CA PHE A 213 -3.60 -5.12 -23.69
C PHE A 213 -3.43 -6.64 -23.71
N SER A 214 -4.10 -7.36 -22.82
CA SER A 214 -3.97 -8.81 -22.67
C SER A 214 -4.70 -9.61 -23.76
N ALA A 215 -5.71 -9.02 -24.40
CA ALA A 215 -6.47 -9.67 -25.46
C ALA A 215 -5.79 -9.50 -26.82
N ALA A 216 -5.11 -10.54 -27.32
CA ALA A 216 -4.46 -10.52 -28.64
C ALA A 216 -5.39 -10.14 -29.82
N ALA A 217 -6.71 -10.31 -29.67
CA ALA A 217 -7.72 -9.88 -30.65
C ALA A 217 -7.90 -8.35 -30.74
N ASN A 218 -7.44 -7.61 -29.73
CA ASN A 218 -7.63 -6.17 -29.55
C ASN A 218 -6.39 -5.36 -29.93
N ALA A 219 -5.45 -5.92 -30.68
CA ALA A 219 -4.23 -5.24 -31.12
C ALA A 219 -4.48 -3.81 -31.67
N ALA A 220 -5.54 -3.63 -32.47
CA ALA A 220 -5.91 -2.31 -33.02
C ALA A 220 -6.38 -1.27 -31.97
N GLN A 221 -6.77 -1.71 -30.78
CA GLN A 221 -7.18 -0.88 -29.66
C GLN A 221 -6.03 -0.59 -28.69
N HIS A 222 -4.85 -1.20 -28.86
CA HIS A 222 -3.69 -0.93 -28.01
C HIS A 222 -3.24 0.54 -28.05
N GLN A 223 -3.68 1.32 -29.05
CA GLN A 223 -3.50 2.78 -29.08
C GLN A 223 -4.16 3.53 -27.92
N TYR A 224 -5.13 2.91 -27.23
CA TYR A 224 -5.81 3.49 -26.07
C TYR A 224 -5.21 3.04 -24.73
N VAL A 225 -4.14 2.25 -24.76
CA VAL A 225 -3.38 1.92 -23.55
C VAL A 225 -2.47 3.11 -23.23
N PRO A 226 -2.46 3.63 -22.00
CA PRO A 226 -1.64 4.78 -21.64
C PRO A 226 -0.15 4.55 -21.88
N THR A 227 0.57 5.63 -22.16
CA THR A 227 2.02 5.58 -22.31
C THR A 227 2.67 5.06 -21.03
N MET A 228 2.16 5.43 -19.85
CA MET A 228 2.68 4.93 -18.57
C MET A 228 2.26 3.49 -18.23
N TYR A 229 1.57 2.75 -19.11
CA TYR A 229 1.32 1.33 -18.87
C TYR A 229 2.64 0.53 -18.88
N PHE A 230 2.83 -0.39 -17.94
CA PHE A 230 4.13 -1.05 -17.67
C PHE A 230 4.72 -1.87 -18.82
N ALA A 231 3.89 -2.22 -19.80
CA ALA A 231 4.28 -3.02 -20.94
C ALA A 231 4.05 -2.25 -22.24
N VAL A 232 4.94 -2.47 -23.20
CA VAL A 232 4.82 -1.90 -24.54
C VAL A 232 4.12 -2.90 -25.46
N SER A 233 3.08 -2.45 -26.16
CA SER A 233 2.35 -3.30 -27.09
C SER A 233 3.17 -3.60 -28.35
N GLN A 234 3.17 -4.89 -28.74
CA GLN A 234 4.06 -5.45 -29.77
C GLN A 234 3.36 -5.69 -31.12
N THR A 235 2.02 -5.68 -31.16
CA THR A 235 1.22 -6.15 -32.31
C THR A 235 0.78 -5.03 -33.25
N THR A 236 0.78 -3.79 -32.78
CA THR A 236 0.65 -2.58 -33.59
C THR A 236 1.91 -1.76 -33.36
N GLY A 237 2.75 -1.58 -34.38
CA GLY A 237 4.03 -0.91 -34.27
C GLY A 237 3.99 0.57 -33.85
N ASP A 238 2.89 1.07 -33.28
CA ASP A 238 2.57 2.49 -33.06
C ASP A 238 1.79 2.78 -31.75
N SER A 239 1.47 1.77 -30.93
CA SER A 239 0.67 1.98 -29.69
C SER A 239 1.53 2.57 -28.57
N GLN A 240 1.01 3.54 -27.81
CA GLN A 240 1.70 4.26 -26.71
C GLN A 240 2.74 5.31 -27.14
N LEU A 241 2.48 6.01 -28.26
CA LEU A 241 3.25 7.19 -28.69
C LEU A 241 2.62 8.52 -28.25
N SER A 242 1.32 8.51 -27.93
CA SER A 242 0.57 9.64 -27.40
C SER A 242 0.38 9.49 -25.89
N LEU A 243 0.38 10.62 -25.20
CA LEU A 243 -0.05 10.68 -23.81
C LEU A 243 -1.59 10.59 -23.81
N GLU A 244 -2.12 9.48 -23.28
CA GLU A 244 -3.55 9.27 -23.16
C GLU A 244 -4.12 10.06 -21.98
N LEU A 245 -5.45 10.08 -21.83
CA LEU A 245 -6.11 10.95 -20.84
C LEU A 245 -5.60 10.74 -19.42
N ASP A 246 -5.26 9.50 -19.06
CA ASP A 246 -4.69 9.15 -17.75
C ASP A 246 -3.28 9.74 -17.54
N ASP A 247 -2.41 9.65 -18.55
CA ASP A 247 -1.07 10.25 -18.53
C ASP A 247 -1.19 11.78 -18.40
N GLN A 248 -2.12 12.38 -19.15
CA GLN A 248 -2.39 13.81 -19.09
C GLN A 248 -2.98 14.22 -17.74
N TYR A 249 -3.83 13.39 -17.14
CA TYR A 249 -4.41 13.65 -15.82
C TYR A 249 -3.32 13.68 -14.74
N ALA A 250 -2.44 12.68 -14.70
CA ALA A 250 -1.30 12.65 -13.79
C ALA A 250 -0.42 13.91 -13.96
N PHE A 251 -0.18 14.32 -15.21
CA PHE A 251 0.53 15.56 -15.52
C PHE A 251 -0.21 16.82 -15.04
N MET A 252 -1.51 16.93 -15.31
CA MET A 252 -2.33 18.07 -14.86
C MET A 252 -2.33 18.21 -13.35
N LYS A 253 -2.42 17.08 -12.65
CA LYS A 253 -2.44 17.01 -11.18
C LYS A 253 -1.12 17.50 -10.58
N LEU A 254 0.02 17.13 -11.18
CA LEU A 254 1.34 17.51 -10.65
C LEU A 254 1.84 18.87 -11.14
N TYR A 255 1.62 19.20 -12.41
CA TYR A 255 2.26 20.35 -13.08
C TYR A 255 1.29 21.40 -13.60
N ASP A 256 0.10 21.04 -14.10
CA ASP A 256 -0.83 21.97 -14.77
C ASP A 256 -2.18 22.10 -14.06
N SER A 257 -2.15 22.74 -12.88
CA SER A 257 -3.38 23.06 -12.13
C SER A 257 -4.35 23.96 -12.91
N THR A 258 -3.90 24.69 -13.94
CA THR A 258 -4.79 25.53 -14.76
C THR A 258 -5.65 24.64 -15.66
N ALA A 259 -5.06 23.67 -16.35
CA ALA A 259 -5.78 22.67 -17.11
C ALA A 259 -6.68 21.83 -16.21
N LEU A 260 -6.17 21.36 -15.06
CA LEU A 260 -6.95 20.54 -14.12
C LEU A 260 -8.23 21.26 -13.65
N ASN A 261 -8.12 22.55 -13.34
CA ASN A 261 -9.26 23.35 -12.88
C ASN A 261 -10.24 23.71 -14.00
N ALA A 262 -9.82 23.69 -15.26
CA ALA A 262 -10.70 23.91 -16.41
C ALA A 262 -11.45 22.63 -16.82
N ALA A 263 -10.91 21.46 -16.50
CA ALA A 263 -11.52 20.16 -16.78
C ALA A 263 -12.65 19.82 -15.80
N GLY A 264 -13.42 18.78 -16.14
CA GLY A 264 -14.38 18.17 -15.23
C GLY A 264 -13.69 17.21 -14.24
N LYS A 265 -14.34 17.00 -13.09
CA LYS A 265 -13.87 16.10 -12.05
C LYS A 265 -15.01 15.26 -11.48
N ILE A 266 -14.69 14.06 -11.02
CA ILE A 266 -15.55 13.22 -10.18
C ILE A 266 -14.82 12.97 -8.86
N SER A 267 -15.52 13.03 -7.73
CA SER A 267 -14.95 12.75 -6.42
C SER A 267 -15.91 11.97 -5.53
N GLY A 268 -15.36 11.12 -4.68
CA GLY A 268 -16.07 10.43 -3.63
C GLY A 268 -15.13 9.59 -2.78
N SER A 269 -15.63 8.51 -2.21
CA SER A 269 -14.87 7.61 -1.34
C SER A 269 -15.15 6.13 -1.65
N VAL A 270 -14.16 5.27 -1.42
CA VAL A 270 -14.33 3.82 -1.41
C VAL A 270 -14.36 3.37 0.03
N THR A 271 -15.46 2.73 0.45
CA THR A 271 -15.66 2.32 1.85
C THR A 271 -16.06 0.87 1.99
N ARG A 272 -15.70 0.26 3.12
CA ARG A 272 -16.19 -1.05 3.54
C ARG A 272 -17.63 -0.96 4.04
N ARG A 273 -18.24 -2.12 4.29
CA ARG A 273 -19.57 -2.27 4.89
C ARG A 273 -19.85 -1.37 6.11
N LEU A 274 -18.84 -1.11 6.94
CA LEU A 274 -18.97 -0.32 8.16
C LEU A 274 -18.61 1.17 7.98
N GLY A 275 -18.39 1.62 6.75
CA GLY A 275 -18.03 2.99 6.40
C GLY A 275 -16.54 3.29 6.57
N GLU A 276 -15.70 2.26 6.70
CA GLU A 276 -14.24 2.43 6.77
C GLU A 276 -13.68 2.73 5.39
N GLY A 277 -12.90 3.79 5.27
CA GLY A 277 -12.16 4.11 4.05
C GLY A 277 -11.22 2.97 3.64
N VAL A 278 -11.18 2.67 2.34
CA VAL A 278 -10.30 1.64 1.79
C VAL A 278 -9.18 2.30 1.01
N LEU A 279 -7.96 2.22 1.53
CA LEU A 279 -6.74 2.67 0.87
C LEU A 279 -6.30 1.67 -0.21
N GLY A 280 -5.84 2.16 -1.35
CA GLY A 280 -5.15 1.34 -2.36
C GLY A 280 -6.08 0.60 -3.33
N VAL A 281 -7.30 1.09 -3.53
CA VAL A 281 -8.21 0.60 -4.57
C VAL A 281 -8.00 1.43 -5.83
N ASN A 282 -7.89 0.78 -7.00
CA ASN A 282 -7.88 1.51 -8.26
C ASN A 282 -9.31 1.96 -8.58
N VAL A 283 -9.55 3.27 -8.62
CA VAL A 283 -10.82 3.85 -9.04
C VAL A 283 -10.69 4.33 -10.48
N LEU A 284 -11.50 3.80 -11.38
CA LEU A 284 -11.57 4.24 -12.77
C LEU A 284 -12.79 5.13 -12.99
N CYS A 285 -12.59 6.23 -13.68
CA CYS A 285 -13.69 7.05 -14.19
C CYS A 285 -13.70 6.99 -15.71
N ARG A 286 -14.65 6.24 -16.27
CA ARG A 286 -14.68 5.80 -17.66
C ARG A 286 -15.84 6.44 -18.42
N ASP A 287 -15.55 7.14 -19.51
CA ASP A 287 -16.58 7.75 -20.36
C ASP A 287 -17.44 6.66 -21.02
N ILE A 288 -18.76 6.74 -20.87
CA ILE A 288 -19.70 5.78 -21.47
C ILE A 288 -19.63 5.83 -23.00
N ALA A 289 -19.40 7.01 -23.58
CA ALA A 289 -19.38 7.16 -25.03
C ALA A 289 -18.07 6.68 -25.66
N ASN A 290 -16.95 6.81 -24.95
CA ASN A 290 -15.61 6.47 -25.43
C ASN A 290 -14.80 5.76 -24.34
N PRO A 291 -15.21 4.56 -23.91
CA PRO A 291 -14.71 3.91 -22.70
C PRO A 291 -13.22 3.59 -22.74
N ASP A 292 -12.68 3.26 -23.91
CA ASP A 292 -11.26 2.94 -24.05
C ASP A 292 -10.40 4.22 -24.05
N GLN A 293 -10.91 5.31 -24.65
CA GLN A 293 -10.14 6.53 -24.91
C GLN A 293 -10.18 7.54 -23.75
N ASN A 294 -11.34 7.69 -23.11
CA ASN A 294 -11.58 8.71 -22.08
C ASN A 294 -11.77 8.02 -20.73
N VAL A 295 -10.67 7.52 -20.19
CA VAL A 295 -10.63 6.89 -18.88
C VAL A 295 -9.43 7.43 -18.09
N VAL A 296 -9.63 7.63 -16.80
CA VAL A 296 -8.58 8.01 -15.85
C VAL A 296 -8.67 7.10 -14.64
N SER A 297 -7.55 6.89 -13.98
CA SER A 297 -7.43 6.10 -12.77
C SER A 297 -7.03 6.97 -11.60
N TYR A 298 -7.42 6.53 -10.40
CA TYR A 298 -7.01 7.15 -9.15
C TYR A 298 -6.95 6.10 -8.04
N PRO A 299 -5.84 5.97 -7.31
CA PRO A 299 -5.75 5.10 -6.14
C PRO A 299 -6.44 5.76 -4.95
N SER A 300 -7.48 5.12 -4.42
CA SER A 300 -8.20 5.61 -3.24
C SER A 300 -7.27 5.84 -2.05
N GLY A 301 -7.47 6.92 -1.31
CA GLY A 301 -6.71 7.27 -0.11
C GLY A 301 -5.29 7.81 -0.37
N GLN A 302 -4.86 7.96 -1.63
CA GLN A 302 -3.48 8.34 -1.98
C GLN A 302 -3.04 9.73 -1.49
N ASP A 303 -3.92 10.73 -1.54
CA ASP A 303 -3.57 12.14 -1.25
C ASP A 303 -4.26 12.70 0.02
N LEU A 304 -5.12 11.92 0.66
CA LEU A 304 -6.05 12.36 1.70
C LEU A 304 -6.05 11.36 2.85
N ASP A 305 -5.20 11.59 3.86
CA ASP A 305 -5.13 10.94 5.19
C ASP A 305 -5.29 9.39 5.30
N GLY A 306 -5.36 8.66 4.18
CA GLY A 306 -5.60 7.23 4.09
C GLY A 306 -7.06 6.78 4.19
N GLU A 307 -8.06 7.65 4.03
CA GLU A 307 -9.49 7.34 4.32
C GLU A 307 -10.33 6.96 3.07
N GLY A 308 -9.68 6.46 2.01
CA GLY A 308 -10.35 5.87 0.85
C GLY A 308 -10.94 6.88 -0.15
N GLU A 309 -10.69 8.17 0.01
CA GLU A 309 -11.16 9.19 -0.92
C GLU A 309 -10.46 9.12 -2.28
N PHE A 310 -11.19 9.47 -3.33
CA PHE A 310 -10.64 9.56 -4.68
C PHE A 310 -11.12 10.83 -5.41
N ILE A 311 -10.31 11.27 -6.36
CA ILE A 311 -10.66 12.34 -7.30
C ILE A 311 -10.19 11.96 -8.69
N CYS A 312 -11.11 11.64 -9.59
CA CYS A 312 -10.81 11.55 -11.02
C CYS A 312 -10.88 12.95 -11.64
N GLY A 313 -9.80 13.41 -12.27
CA GLY A 313 -9.75 14.74 -12.88
C GLY A 313 -9.35 14.72 -14.35
N GLY A 314 -9.24 15.90 -14.95
CA GLY A 314 -8.91 16.02 -16.37
C GLY A 314 -10.04 15.59 -17.32
N LEU A 315 -11.24 15.32 -16.80
CA LEU A 315 -12.32 14.70 -17.57
C LEU A 315 -12.96 15.69 -18.55
N PRO A 316 -13.16 15.29 -19.82
CA PRO A 316 -14.09 15.96 -20.72
C PRO A 316 -15.52 16.04 -20.15
N ALA A 317 -16.34 16.95 -20.67
CA ALA A 317 -17.77 16.93 -20.34
C ALA A 317 -18.42 15.72 -21.00
N GLY A 318 -19.20 14.96 -20.24
CA GLY A 318 -19.74 13.69 -20.68
C GLY A 318 -20.50 12.96 -19.57
N SER A 319 -20.77 11.69 -19.83
CA SER A 319 -21.41 10.79 -18.88
C SER A 319 -20.44 9.65 -18.61
N TYR A 320 -20.17 9.38 -17.34
CA TYR A 320 -19.12 8.47 -16.91
C TYR A 320 -19.69 7.36 -16.03
N GLU A 321 -19.05 6.20 -16.07
CA GLU A 321 -19.18 5.18 -15.04
C GLU A 321 -17.97 5.31 -14.10
N VAL A 322 -18.20 5.07 -12.80
CA VAL A 322 -17.13 4.93 -11.81
C VAL A 322 -17.02 3.46 -11.45
N GLU A 323 -15.82 2.92 -11.59
CA GLU A 323 -15.52 1.50 -11.39
C GLU A 323 -14.40 1.40 -10.35
N ILE A 324 -14.43 0.37 -9.51
CA ILE A 324 -13.33 0.02 -8.61
C ILE A 324 -12.78 -1.34 -9.01
N GLU A 325 -11.46 -1.50 -8.88
CA GLU A 325 -10.78 -2.78 -9.07
C GLU A 325 -9.54 -2.86 -8.17
N PRO A 326 -9.04 -4.08 -7.87
CA PRO A 326 -7.78 -4.21 -7.16
C PRO A 326 -6.61 -3.66 -7.98
N ILE A 327 -5.64 -3.07 -7.30
CA ILE A 327 -4.34 -2.74 -7.92
C ILE A 327 -3.59 -4.05 -8.17
N GLN A 328 -3.16 -4.30 -9.41
CA GLN A 328 -2.52 -5.56 -9.77
C GLN A 328 -1.01 -5.55 -9.42
N HIS A 329 -0.57 -6.56 -8.64
CA HIS A 329 0.80 -6.67 -8.10
C HIS A 329 1.90 -6.80 -9.16
N ALA A 330 1.57 -7.23 -10.39
CA ALA A 330 2.55 -7.30 -11.49
C ALA A 330 2.97 -5.92 -12.03
N ILE A 331 2.24 -4.87 -11.64
CA ILE A 331 2.42 -3.49 -12.12
C ILE A 331 3.00 -2.60 -11.01
N ASN A 332 2.83 -3.01 -9.74
CA ASN A 332 3.05 -2.16 -8.58
C ASN A 332 3.54 -2.94 -7.31
N ASP A 333 4.68 -2.55 -6.73
CA ASP A 333 5.00 -2.72 -5.29
C ASP A 333 4.27 -1.62 -4.47
N PHE A 334 3.07 -1.93 -3.97
CA PHE A 334 2.30 -1.05 -3.08
C PHE A 334 2.47 -1.53 -1.63
N ASP A 335 2.89 -0.63 -0.73
CA ASP A 335 2.96 -0.89 0.72
C ASP A 335 1.97 0.06 1.44
N PRO A 336 0.93 -0.45 2.11
CA PRO A 336 0.61 -1.88 2.33
C PRO A 336 0.01 -2.55 1.08
N PHE A 337 0.07 -3.89 0.99
CA PHE A 337 -0.51 -4.66 -0.12
C PHE A 337 -1.91 -4.18 -0.52
N PRO A 338 -2.24 -4.12 -1.83
CA PRO A 338 -3.57 -3.73 -2.30
C PRO A 338 -4.65 -4.58 -1.63
N PRO A 339 -5.77 -3.98 -1.20
CA PRO A 339 -6.86 -4.72 -0.59
C PRO A 339 -7.47 -5.69 -1.61
N LEU A 340 -7.76 -6.92 -1.17
CA LEU A 340 -8.51 -7.89 -1.97
C LEU A 340 -9.97 -7.46 -2.01
N ILE A 341 -10.39 -6.91 -3.16
CA ILE A 341 -11.74 -6.41 -3.39
C ILE A 341 -12.28 -6.96 -4.72
N PRO A 342 -13.60 -7.15 -4.85
CA PRO A 342 -14.19 -7.43 -6.16
C PRO A 342 -14.09 -6.19 -7.06
N GLY A 343 -14.07 -6.42 -8.37
CA GLY A 343 -14.35 -5.35 -9.32
C GLY A 343 -15.83 -4.98 -9.25
N GLU A 344 -16.14 -3.70 -9.13
CA GLU A 344 -17.49 -3.19 -8.88
C GLU A 344 -17.69 -1.81 -9.52
N LYS A 345 -18.95 -1.42 -9.74
CA LYS A 345 -19.30 -0.12 -10.30
C LYS A 345 -20.25 0.63 -9.39
N TYR A 346 -20.02 1.93 -9.30
CA TYR A 346 -20.93 2.85 -8.63
C TYR A 346 -22.34 2.83 -9.22
N ASN A 347 -23.37 2.77 -8.38
CA ASN A 347 -24.76 2.97 -8.74
C ASN A 347 -25.62 3.63 -7.63
N ASP A 348 -26.83 4.12 -7.97
CA ASP A 348 -27.72 4.81 -7.02
C ASP A 348 -28.17 3.94 -5.82
N ASP A 349 -28.08 2.61 -5.94
CA ASP A 349 -28.46 1.64 -4.92
C ASP A 349 -27.25 1.09 -4.12
N GLU A 350 -26.14 1.85 -4.07
CA GLU A 350 -24.89 1.47 -3.38
C GLU A 350 -25.10 0.78 -2.02
N SER A 351 -24.53 -0.40 -1.88
CA SER A 351 -24.64 -1.23 -0.69
C SER A 351 -23.57 -2.31 -0.64
N PHE A 352 -23.24 -2.77 0.57
CA PHE A 352 -22.40 -3.96 0.72
C PHE A 352 -23.14 -5.28 0.39
N ASP A 353 -24.45 -5.22 0.14
CA ASP A 353 -25.32 -6.37 -0.09
C ASP A 353 -25.52 -6.60 -1.59
N PRO A 354 -25.01 -7.71 -2.17
CA PRO A 354 -25.06 -7.90 -3.61
C PRO A 354 -26.46 -8.18 -4.18
N ASP A 355 -27.45 -8.45 -3.31
CA ASP A 355 -28.85 -8.58 -3.74
C ASP A 355 -29.50 -7.21 -3.98
N LEU A 356 -28.96 -6.15 -3.37
CA LEU A 356 -29.38 -4.75 -3.55
C LEU A 356 -28.47 -4.00 -4.52
N ASP A 357 -27.17 -4.27 -4.43
CA ASP A 357 -26.12 -3.63 -5.21
C ASP A 357 -25.40 -4.68 -6.07
N SER A 358 -25.69 -4.73 -7.37
CA SER A 358 -24.97 -5.67 -8.22
C SER A 358 -23.60 -5.11 -8.60
N LEU A 359 -22.53 -5.90 -8.47
CA LEU A 359 -21.19 -5.60 -9.00
C LEU A 359 -21.15 -5.06 -10.46
N SER A 360 -22.18 -5.36 -11.26
CA SER A 360 -22.30 -4.93 -12.66
C SER A 360 -23.31 -3.81 -12.90
N ALA A 361 -24.11 -3.44 -11.90
CA ALA A 361 -25.02 -2.30 -11.99
C ALA A 361 -24.21 -1.01 -12.02
N SER A 362 -24.66 -0.03 -12.80
CA SER A 362 -23.97 1.25 -12.87
C SER A 362 -24.95 2.39 -13.06
N THR A 363 -24.70 3.50 -12.35
CA THR A 363 -25.41 4.77 -12.56
C THR A 363 -24.50 5.78 -13.24
N PRO A 364 -24.92 6.34 -14.38
CA PRO A 364 -24.13 7.35 -15.09
C PRO A 364 -23.93 8.65 -14.29
N VAL A 365 -22.67 9.03 -14.11
CA VAL A 365 -22.26 10.29 -13.48
C VAL A 365 -22.07 11.36 -14.55
N THR A 366 -22.84 12.45 -14.47
CA THR A 366 -22.70 13.58 -15.41
C THR A 366 -21.56 14.49 -15.01
N VAL A 367 -20.63 14.73 -15.94
CA VAL A 367 -19.47 15.62 -15.75
C VAL A 367 -19.62 16.89 -16.58
N SER A 368 -19.36 18.03 -15.95
CA SER A 368 -19.31 19.34 -16.59
C SER A 368 -17.94 19.97 -16.42
N LEU A 369 -17.44 20.66 -17.46
CA LEU A 369 -16.15 21.35 -17.41
C LEU A 369 -16.10 22.40 -16.29
N GLY A 370 -14.97 22.47 -15.59
CA GLY A 370 -14.71 23.40 -14.50
C GLY A 370 -15.41 23.07 -13.19
N ASN A 371 -16.19 21.98 -13.13
CA ASN A 371 -16.92 21.54 -11.94
C ASN A 371 -16.43 20.18 -11.45
N THR A 372 -16.60 19.94 -10.15
CA THR A 372 -16.51 18.60 -9.56
C THR A 372 -17.91 18.08 -9.32
N THR A 373 -18.21 16.88 -9.84
CA THR A 373 -19.36 16.09 -9.42
C THR A 373 -18.93 15.25 -8.22
N SER A 374 -19.49 15.55 -7.04
CA SER A 374 -19.12 14.95 -5.76
C SER A 374 -20.16 13.95 -5.29
N ASP A 375 -19.91 13.34 -4.13
CA ASP A 375 -20.80 12.37 -3.46
C ASP A 375 -21.02 11.08 -4.28
N ILE A 376 -19.97 10.66 -5.00
CA ILE A 376 -19.92 9.40 -5.75
C ILE A 376 -19.16 8.37 -4.91
N ASP A 377 -19.79 7.89 -3.86
CA ASP A 377 -19.19 6.92 -2.93
C ASP A 377 -19.45 5.50 -3.41
N VAL A 378 -18.46 4.61 -3.32
CA VAL A 378 -18.61 3.18 -3.58
C VAL A 378 -18.53 2.41 -2.26
N VAL A 379 -19.54 1.60 -1.96
CA VAL A 379 -19.55 0.73 -0.78
C VAL A 379 -19.22 -0.67 -1.26
N ILE A 380 -18.00 -1.14 -0.98
CA ILE A 380 -17.54 -2.42 -1.47
C ILE A 380 -18.52 -3.52 -1.07
N ASN A 381 -18.90 -4.34 -2.04
CA ASN A 381 -19.66 -5.58 -1.88
C ASN A 381 -18.86 -6.65 -1.12
N GLU A 382 -18.53 -6.34 0.14
CA GLU A 382 -17.92 -7.21 1.14
C GLU A 382 -19.01 -8.05 1.78
N ASN A 383 -19.52 -9.00 1.01
CA ASN A 383 -20.28 -10.06 1.61
C ASN A 383 -19.37 -10.74 2.66
N GLY A 384 -19.82 -10.82 3.92
CA GLY A 384 -19.23 -11.72 4.93
C GLY A 384 -19.30 -13.21 4.55
N ARG A 385 -19.56 -13.52 3.28
CA ARG A 385 -19.33 -14.78 2.59
C ARG A 385 -18.07 -14.61 1.76
N LEU A 386 -17.05 -15.43 2.00
CA LEU A 386 -16.00 -15.69 1.01
C LEU A 386 -16.68 -16.05 -0.32
N GLN A 387 -16.85 -15.08 -1.24
CA GLN A 387 -17.40 -15.35 -2.56
C GLN A 387 -16.29 -15.87 -3.46
N SER A 388 -16.65 -16.95 -4.16
CA SER A 388 -15.96 -17.61 -5.27
C SER A 388 -14.98 -16.72 -6.06
N GLY A 389 -13.71 -17.10 -6.08
CA GLY A 389 -12.79 -16.68 -7.14
C GLY A 389 -13.12 -17.42 -8.46
N PRO A 390 -12.82 -16.84 -9.62
CA PRO A 390 -12.86 -17.58 -10.88
C PRO A 390 -11.84 -18.74 -10.83
N ALA A 391 -12.26 -19.95 -11.18
CA ALA A 391 -11.30 -21.01 -11.46
C ALA A 391 -10.48 -20.62 -12.69
N VAL A 392 -9.26 -20.18 -12.44
CA VAL A 392 -8.25 -19.90 -13.47
C VAL A 392 -7.99 -21.20 -14.24
N GLU A 393 -8.27 -21.21 -15.54
CA GLU A 393 -7.78 -22.28 -16.42
C GLU A 393 -6.25 -22.20 -16.50
N ARG A 394 -5.54 -23.04 -15.74
CA ARG A 394 -4.13 -23.35 -16.02
C ARG A 394 -3.83 -24.81 -15.76
N SER A 395 -3.29 -25.47 -16.78
CA SER A 395 -2.72 -26.82 -16.67
C SER A 395 -1.53 -26.74 -15.72
N ILE A 396 -1.66 -27.29 -14.50
CA ILE A 396 -0.58 -27.30 -13.51
C ILE A 396 0.49 -28.28 -13.96
N VAL A 397 1.47 -27.76 -14.69
CA VAL A 397 2.84 -28.21 -14.63
C VAL A 397 3.68 -27.01 -14.20
N GLY A 398 3.83 -26.81 -12.90
CA GLY A 398 5.00 -26.13 -12.33
C GLY A 398 4.81 -24.90 -11.44
N GLN A 399 3.63 -24.30 -11.29
CA GLN A 399 3.42 -23.14 -10.38
C GLN A 399 2.02 -23.14 -9.77
N ILE A 400 1.91 -22.78 -8.47
CA ILE A 400 0.62 -22.50 -7.79
C ILE A 400 0.11 -21.12 -8.24
N PRO A 401 -1.22 -20.90 -8.33
CA PRO A 401 -1.79 -19.56 -8.37
C PRO A 401 -1.74 -18.85 -7.00
N ASP A 402 -1.59 -17.52 -7.00
CA ASP A 402 -1.58 -16.60 -5.85
C ASP A 402 -2.95 -16.42 -5.14
N TYR A 403 -3.81 -17.45 -5.10
CA TYR A 403 -5.21 -17.34 -4.63
C TYR A 403 -5.58 -18.32 -3.51
N ALA A 404 -4.74 -18.45 -2.47
CA ALA A 404 -5.21 -19.07 -1.23
C ALA A 404 -6.25 -18.15 -0.56
N SER A 405 -7.40 -18.68 -0.18
CA SER A 405 -8.40 -17.94 0.61
C SER A 405 -8.03 -18.02 2.09
N PHE A 406 -8.23 -16.94 2.85
CA PHE A 406 -7.92 -16.91 4.29
C PHE A 406 -9.21 -16.99 5.12
N LEU A 407 -9.13 -17.68 6.25
CA LEU A 407 -10.19 -17.84 7.24
C LEU A 407 -9.63 -17.53 8.63
N SER A 408 -10.04 -16.40 9.21
CA SER A 408 -9.74 -16.09 10.61
C SER A 408 -10.74 -16.81 11.53
N MET A 409 -10.25 -17.73 12.34
CA MET A 409 -11.08 -18.50 13.27
C MET A 409 -11.32 -17.69 14.55
N PRO A 410 -12.58 -17.47 14.98
CA PRO A 410 -12.86 -16.67 16.17
C PRO A 410 -12.51 -17.43 17.46
N SER A 411 -12.13 -16.67 18.49
CA SER A 411 -11.95 -17.23 19.83
C SER A 411 -13.24 -17.81 20.38
N GLY A 412 -13.19 -19.07 20.81
CA GLY A 412 -14.36 -19.81 21.31
C GLY A 412 -15.10 -20.66 20.26
N ALA A 413 -14.64 -20.68 19.00
CA ALA A 413 -15.06 -21.69 18.05
C ALA A 413 -14.71 -23.09 18.58
N THR A 414 -15.69 -23.97 18.62
CA THR A 414 -15.56 -25.37 19.07
C THR A 414 -15.55 -26.35 17.91
N LYS A 415 -16.08 -25.95 16.75
CA LYS A 415 -16.06 -26.69 15.50
C LYS A 415 -16.20 -25.73 14.31
N ALA A 416 -15.52 -26.05 13.22
CA ALA A 416 -15.63 -25.42 11.91
C ALA A 416 -15.85 -26.51 10.86
N THR A 417 -16.85 -26.34 10.01
CA THR A 417 -17.12 -27.21 8.86
C THR A 417 -16.94 -26.38 7.60
N ILE A 418 -15.96 -26.75 6.78
CA ILE A 418 -15.63 -26.13 5.51
C ILE A 418 -16.09 -27.09 4.41
N SER A 419 -17.09 -26.69 3.64
CA SER A 419 -17.69 -27.49 2.58
C SER A 419 -17.45 -26.80 1.23
N LEU A 420 -17.01 -27.58 0.25
CA LEU A 420 -16.78 -27.19 -1.13
C LEU A 420 -17.79 -27.95 -2.00
N VAL A 421 -18.52 -27.27 -2.87
CA VAL A 421 -19.45 -27.89 -3.82
C VAL A 421 -19.28 -27.28 -5.21
N SER A 422 -18.77 -28.05 -6.14
CA SER A 422 -18.63 -27.68 -7.55
C SER A 422 -19.98 -27.70 -8.27
N GLN A 423 -20.20 -26.71 -9.15
CA GLN A 423 -21.31 -26.75 -10.10
C GLN A 423 -21.17 -27.91 -11.11
N ASN A 424 -19.95 -28.43 -11.30
CA ASN A 424 -19.66 -29.67 -12.00
C ASN A 424 -19.16 -30.73 -11.02
N LEU A 425 -20.08 -31.55 -10.51
CA LEU A 425 -19.76 -32.63 -9.54
C LEU A 425 -18.77 -33.68 -10.06
N SER A 426 -18.53 -33.73 -11.38
CA SER A 426 -17.55 -34.63 -12.00
C SER A 426 -16.14 -34.02 -12.10
N ALA A 427 -15.98 -32.75 -11.73
CA ALA A 427 -14.67 -32.12 -11.63
C ALA A 427 -13.95 -32.66 -10.39
N ASP A 428 -12.74 -33.14 -10.58
CA ASP A 428 -11.85 -33.56 -9.50
C ASP A 428 -11.29 -32.31 -8.81
N LEU A 429 -11.86 -31.92 -7.66
CA LEU A 429 -11.44 -30.78 -6.84
C LEU A 429 -11.04 -31.30 -5.46
N ASP A 430 -9.83 -30.97 -5.04
CA ASP A 430 -9.34 -31.23 -3.68
C ASP A 430 -9.38 -29.95 -2.85
N LEU A 431 -9.70 -30.09 -1.56
CA LEU A 431 -9.67 -29.01 -0.57
C LEU A 431 -8.53 -29.24 0.42
N TYR A 432 -7.68 -28.24 0.63
CA TYR A 432 -6.58 -28.26 1.58
C TYR A 432 -6.70 -27.06 2.53
N ILE A 433 -6.42 -27.28 3.80
CA ILE A 433 -6.40 -26.21 4.82
C ILE A 433 -5.09 -26.28 5.60
N LYS A 434 -4.47 -25.13 5.84
CA LYS A 434 -3.25 -24.99 6.63
C LYS A 434 -3.43 -23.88 7.67
N LYS A 435 -2.95 -24.10 8.88
CA LYS A 435 -2.93 -23.14 9.97
C LYS A 435 -1.58 -22.40 9.98
N GLY A 436 -1.61 -21.08 10.08
CA GLY A 436 -0.40 -20.26 10.10
C GLY A 436 0.15 -19.95 8.70
N PRO A 437 1.49 -19.99 8.47
CA PRO A 437 2.11 -19.40 7.28
C PRO A 437 1.74 -20.13 5.98
N GLU A 438 2.01 -19.47 4.85
CA GLU A 438 1.64 -19.88 3.50
C GLU A 438 1.92 -21.35 3.15
N PHE A 439 1.06 -21.92 2.29
CA PHE A 439 1.31 -23.21 1.65
C PHE A 439 2.67 -23.19 0.94
N SER A 440 3.55 -24.14 1.30
CA SER A 440 4.79 -24.38 0.56
C SER A 440 4.61 -25.59 -0.36
N ILE A 441 4.69 -25.39 -1.66
CA ILE A 441 4.66 -26.49 -2.65
C ILE A 441 6.07 -26.67 -3.23
N ALA A 442 6.57 -27.91 -3.16
CA ALA A 442 7.82 -28.27 -3.82
C ALA A 442 7.64 -28.25 -5.34
N SER A 443 8.59 -27.66 -6.07
CA SER A 443 8.55 -27.35 -7.51
C SER A 443 8.54 -28.57 -8.47
N ASN A 444 8.19 -29.79 -8.03
CA ASN A 444 8.37 -31.02 -8.79
C ASN A 444 7.03 -31.80 -8.94
N VAL A 445 6.55 -31.94 -10.17
CA VAL A 445 5.14 -32.21 -10.54
C VAL A 445 4.86 -33.66 -10.98
N ASP A 446 5.12 -34.65 -10.13
CA ASP A 446 4.58 -36.01 -10.36
C ASP A 446 3.83 -36.58 -9.16
N SER A 447 3.90 -35.89 -8.02
CA SER A 447 3.16 -36.16 -6.80
C SER A 447 3.40 -34.96 -5.91
N ILE A 448 2.51 -33.98 -5.88
CA ILE A 448 2.66 -32.83 -4.98
C ILE A 448 2.14 -33.26 -3.60
N PRO A 449 2.99 -33.51 -2.60
CA PRO A 449 2.52 -33.48 -1.23
C PRO A 449 2.21 -32.03 -0.89
N VAL A 450 0.94 -31.63 -0.96
CA VAL A 450 0.51 -30.36 -0.36
C VAL A 450 0.71 -30.52 1.15
N GLN A 451 1.62 -29.72 1.74
CA GLN A 451 1.79 -29.69 3.20
C GLN A 451 0.63 -28.92 3.82
N ALA A 452 -0.50 -29.61 3.95
CA ALA A 452 -1.70 -29.14 4.61
C ALA A 452 -1.83 -29.75 6.01
N ASP A 453 -2.48 -29.00 6.90
CA ASP A 453 -2.89 -29.48 8.21
C ASP A 453 -4.17 -30.32 8.12
N TYR A 454 -5.03 -29.98 7.16
CA TYR A 454 -6.25 -30.72 6.85
C TYR A 454 -6.41 -30.85 5.33
N SER A 455 -6.98 -31.96 4.87
CA SER A 455 -7.24 -32.17 3.45
C SER A 455 -8.47 -33.05 3.24
N ALA A 456 -9.16 -32.81 2.14
CA ALA A 456 -10.23 -33.64 1.60
C ALA A 456 -9.96 -33.76 0.09
N THR A 457 -9.73 -34.99 -0.38
CA THR A 457 -9.15 -35.27 -1.72
C THR A 457 -9.93 -36.38 -2.44
N SER A 458 -11.25 -36.24 -2.53
CA SER A 458 -12.08 -37.17 -3.28
C SER A 458 -11.94 -36.93 -4.78
N THR A 459 -12.41 -37.88 -5.60
CA THR A 459 -12.42 -37.69 -7.07
C THR A 459 -13.63 -36.89 -7.55
N SER A 460 -14.25 -36.11 -6.67
CA SER A 460 -15.53 -35.44 -6.92
C SER A 460 -15.38 -33.93 -6.79
N GLY A 461 -16.42 -33.21 -7.21
CA GLY A 461 -16.47 -31.77 -7.02
C GLY A 461 -16.94 -31.36 -5.64
N GLU A 462 -17.15 -32.31 -4.72
CA GLU A 462 -17.63 -32.08 -3.37
C GLU A 462 -16.56 -32.49 -2.34
N GLU A 463 -16.13 -31.53 -1.53
CA GLU A 463 -15.18 -31.78 -0.45
C GLU A 463 -15.69 -31.21 0.87
N GLU A 464 -15.36 -31.85 1.98
CA GLU A 464 -15.72 -31.36 3.31
C GLU A 464 -14.58 -31.60 4.29
N ILE A 465 -14.20 -30.56 5.03
CA ILE A 465 -13.25 -30.63 6.14
C ILE A 465 -13.95 -30.16 7.41
N VAL A 466 -13.82 -30.95 8.48
CA VAL A 466 -14.29 -30.59 9.82
C VAL A 466 -13.08 -30.40 10.74
N ILE A 467 -12.95 -29.20 11.31
CA ILE A 467 -11.93 -28.84 12.29
C ILE A 467 -12.63 -28.65 13.63
N ASP A 468 -12.28 -29.44 14.65
CA ASP A 468 -12.85 -29.30 15.98
C ASP A 468 -11.80 -29.54 17.08
N GLY A 469 -12.23 -29.62 18.34
CA GLY A 469 -11.32 -29.86 19.47
C GLY A 469 -10.59 -31.21 19.45
N SER A 470 -10.97 -32.12 18.55
CA SER A 470 -10.34 -33.42 18.32
C SER A 470 -9.38 -33.46 17.12
N SER A 471 -9.39 -32.43 16.27
CA SER A 471 -8.48 -32.30 15.14
C SER A 471 -7.03 -32.06 15.57
N ASP A 472 -6.06 -32.30 14.67
CA ASP A 472 -4.65 -31.95 14.85
C ASP A 472 -4.14 -31.22 13.60
N PRO A 473 -3.83 -29.90 13.66
CA PRO A 473 -3.99 -29.02 14.81
C PRO A 473 -5.44 -28.94 15.29
N LYS A 474 -5.63 -28.51 16.54
CA LYS A 474 -6.98 -28.31 17.07
C LYS A 474 -7.55 -27.00 16.55
N ILE A 475 -8.87 -26.90 16.52
CA ILE A 475 -9.52 -25.60 16.37
C ILE A 475 -9.06 -24.65 17.48
N ASP A 476 -8.58 -23.48 17.10
CA ASP A 476 -8.23 -22.38 17.97
C ASP A 476 -8.34 -21.05 17.21
N ALA A 477 -8.18 -19.94 17.93
CA ALA A 477 -8.23 -18.61 17.37
C ALA A 477 -6.93 -18.33 16.61
N ASP A 478 -6.93 -18.62 15.32
CA ASP A 478 -5.78 -18.44 14.43
C ASP A 478 -6.27 -18.22 12.99
N GLU A 479 -5.34 -17.86 12.11
CA GLU A 479 -5.58 -17.76 10.68
C GLU A 479 -5.33 -19.10 9.99
N PHE A 480 -6.30 -19.49 9.16
CA PHE A 480 -6.25 -20.69 8.34
C PHE A 480 -6.25 -20.28 6.87
N GLN A 481 -5.36 -20.86 6.08
CA GLN A 481 -5.38 -20.76 4.63
C GLN A 481 -6.13 -21.93 4.03
N ILE A 482 -6.92 -21.66 3.01
CA ILE A 482 -7.73 -22.60 2.25
C ILE A 482 -7.23 -22.60 0.81
N LEU A 483 -6.89 -23.78 0.30
CA LEU A 483 -6.44 -24.00 -1.07
C LEU A 483 -7.37 -25.03 -1.73
N VAL A 484 -7.94 -24.67 -2.87
CA VAL A 484 -8.71 -25.59 -3.73
C VAL A 484 -7.84 -25.96 -4.94
N VAL A 485 -7.63 -27.25 -5.18
CA VAL A 485 -6.78 -27.73 -6.28
C VAL A 485 -7.60 -28.57 -7.23
N LYS A 486 -7.51 -28.28 -8.53
CA LYS A 486 -8.20 -29.04 -9.56
C LYS A 486 -7.27 -30.10 -10.17
N PHE A 487 -7.70 -31.36 -10.18
CA PHE A 487 -6.96 -32.48 -10.77
C PHE A 487 -7.56 -32.99 -12.10
N SER A 488 -8.70 -32.44 -12.53
CA SER A 488 -9.36 -32.84 -13.79
C SER A 488 -8.81 -32.12 -15.04
N PRO A 489 -8.57 -32.84 -16.17
CA PRO A 489 -7.68 -32.38 -17.25
C PRO A 489 -8.21 -31.32 -18.25
N SER A 490 -9.29 -30.56 -17.99
CA SER A 490 -9.67 -29.36 -18.78
C SER A 490 -10.93 -28.65 -18.26
N GLY A 491 -11.13 -27.37 -18.64
CA GLY A 491 -12.32 -26.54 -18.37
C GLY A 491 -12.27 -25.73 -17.07
N SER A 492 -12.86 -24.54 -17.05
CA SER A 492 -13.12 -23.81 -15.79
C SER A 492 -14.17 -24.55 -14.94
N VAL A 493 -14.02 -24.53 -13.62
CA VAL A 493 -14.95 -25.17 -12.69
C VAL A 493 -15.38 -24.15 -11.63
N SER A 494 -16.64 -23.74 -11.65
CA SER A 494 -17.21 -22.91 -10.58
C SER A 494 -17.56 -23.78 -9.38
N TYR A 495 -17.30 -23.28 -8.18
CA TYR A 495 -17.62 -23.97 -6.93
C TYR A 495 -18.09 -22.98 -5.87
N ASP A 496 -18.89 -23.49 -4.93
CA ASP A 496 -19.33 -22.81 -3.72
C ASP A 496 -18.47 -23.29 -2.54
N LEU A 497 -17.88 -22.36 -1.79
CA LEU A 497 -17.15 -22.64 -0.56
C LEU A 497 -17.94 -22.07 0.62
N GLN A 498 -18.32 -22.94 1.55
CA GLN A 498 -19.09 -22.57 2.74
C GLN A 498 -18.32 -22.92 4.01
N VAL A 499 -18.27 -21.98 4.95
CA VAL A 499 -17.71 -22.22 6.30
C VAL A 499 -18.84 -22.09 7.32
N THR A 500 -19.02 -23.10 8.16
CA THR A 500 -19.98 -23.12 9.27
C THR A 500 -19.23 -23.25 10.58
N LEU A 501 -19.45 -22.34 11.53
CA LEU A 501 -18.79 -22.34 12.83
C LEU A 501 -19.80 -22.69 13.94
N GLU A 502 -19.41 -23.56 14.87
CA GLU A 502 -20.15 -23.85 16.10
C GLU A 502 -19.30 -23.47 17.31
N GLY A 503 -19.87 -22.76 18.29
CA GLY A 503 -19.19 -22.43 19.53
C GLY A 503 -19.75 -21.20 20.23
N SER A 504 -19.26 -20.94 21.44
CA SER A 504 -19.48 -19.67 22.14
C SER A 504 -18.46 -18.68 21.59
N ALA A 505 -18.66 -18.23 20.35
CA ALA A 505 -17.79 -17.24 19.75
C ALA A 505 -17.84 -15.98 20.61
N SER A 506 -16.74 -15.67 21.29
CA SER A 506 -16.54 -14.35 21.88
C SER A 506 -16.32 -13.43 20.70
N LEU A 507 -17.28 -12.54 20.45
CA LEU A 507 -17.18 -11.53 19.43
C LEU A 507 -16.07 -10.57 19.85
N ILE A 508 -14.90 -10.67 19.22
CA ILE A 508 -13.81 -9.71 19.39
C ILE A 508 -14.25 -8.46 18.63
N MET A 509 -14.63 -7.43 19.36
CA MET A 509 -14.99 -6.14 18.80
C MET A 509 -13.72 -5.47 18.27
N PRO A 510 -13.68 -5.01 17.00
CA PRO A 510 -12.57 -4.24 16.49
C PRO A 510 -12.37 -2.97 17.34
N ASN A 511 -11.12 -2.60 17.52
CA ASN A 511 -10.69 -1.56 18.43
C ASN A 511 -10.94 -0.17 17.82
N TYR A 512 -12.16 0.37 17.91
CA TYR A 512 -12.45 1.76 17.52
C TYR A 512 -12.18 2.74 18.67
N ALA A 513 -10.91 3.01 18.96
CA ALA A 513 -10.53 4.02 19.93
C ALA A 513 -10.77 5.44 19.37
N LYS A 514 -11.93 6.04 19.65
CA LYS A 514 -12.08 7.51 19.61
C LYS A 514 -12.05 8.05 21.03
N ASN A 515 -10.95 8.72 21.38
CA ASN A 515 -10.72 9.42 22.64
C ASN A 515 -11.74 10.57 22.85
N LYS A 516 -13.00 10.24 23.16
CA LYS A 516 -14.07 11.20 23.49
C LYS A 516 -14.45 11.06 24.96
N THR A 517 -14.59 12.19 25.65
CA THR A 517 -15.22 12.22 26.98
C THR A 517 -16.73 12.33 26.79
N ALA A 518 -17.48 11.35 27.31
CA ALA A 518 -18.92 11.36 27.35
C ALA A 518 -19.46 12.58 28.13
N SER A 519 -20.68 12.99 27.83
CA SER A 519 -21.35 14.13 28.50
C SER A 519 -21.50 13.96 30.02
N ASN A 520 -21.43 12.72 30.52
CA ASN A 520 -21.46 12.37 31.95
C ASN A 520 -20.06 12.35 32.60
N GLY A 521 -18.98 12.63 31.86
CA GLY A 521 -17.60 12.65 32.33
C GLY A 521 -16.85 11.32 32.21
N GLN A 522 -17.49 10.25 31.73
CA GLN A 522 -16.82 8.97 31.44
C GLN A 522 -15.97 9.08 30.17
N LYS A 523 -14.92 8.26 30.05
CA LYS A 523 -14.20 8.14 28.77
C LYS A 523 -14.87 7.09 27.89
N ILE A 524 -15.05 7.41 26.62
CA ILE A 524 -15.51 6.49 25.58
C ILE A 524 -14.29 5.74 25.06
N VAL A 525 -14.40 4.42 24.99
CA VAL A 525 -13.28 3.53 24.68
C VAL A 525 -13.45 2.90 23.31
N SER A 526 -14.66 2.39 23.06
CA SER A 526 -14.99 1.68 21.84
C SER A 526 -16.50 1.74 21.60
N THR A 527 -16.85 1.75 20.32
CA THR A 527 -18.19 1.54 19.80
C THR A 527 -18.15 0.34 18.87
N GLY A 528 -19.23 -0.42 18.79
CA GLY A 528 -19.34 -1.44 17.76
C GLY A 528 -20.77 -1.90 17.54
N SER A 529 -20.97 -2.72 16.54
CA SER A 529 -22.28 -3.18 16.12
C SER A 529 -22.32 -4.70 16.06
N LEU A 530 -23.37 -5.26 16.62
CA LEU A 530 -23.68 -6.68 16.58
C LEU A 530 -24.85 -6.87 15.62
N ILE A 531 -24.70 -7.73 14.62
CA ILE A 531 -25.75 -8.03 13.66
C ILE A 531 -26.00 -9.54 13.69
N ALA A 532 -27.24 -9.93 13.94
CA ALA A 532 -27.68 -11.31 13.77
C ALA A 532 -28.02 -11.57 12.30
N SER A 533 -27.40 -12.60 11.74
CA SER A 533 -27.63 -13.01 10.35
C SER A 533 -27.82 -14.52 10.32
N GLY A 534 -29.02 -14.96 9.94
CA GLY A 534 -29.37 -16.35 9.71
C GLY A 534 -30.01 -17.06 10.91
N ASP A 535 -29.94 -16.50 12.11
CA ASP A 535 -30.62 -16.97 13.34
C ASP A 535 -30.57 -15.89 14.44
N SER A 536 -31.50 -15.94 15.40
CA SER A 536 -31.41 -15.13 16.64
C SER A 536 -30.33 -15.69 17.57
N PHE A 537 -29.51 -14.82 18.16
CA PHE A 537 -28.51 -15.24 19.15
C PHE A 537 -28.68 -14.51 20.49
N VAL A 538 -28.20 -15.17 21.55
CA VAL A 538 -28.23 -14.66 22.92
C VAL A 538 -26.82 -14.33 23.36
N ILE A 539 -26.60 -13.08 23.77
CA ILE A 539 -25.34 -12.58 24.31
C ILE A 539 -25.39 -12.70 25.83
N GLU A 540 -24.48 -13.50 26.40
CA GLU A 540 -24.36 -13.67 27.86
C GLU A 540 -23.08 -13.05 28.45
N GLY A 541 -22.17 -12.63 27.57
CA GLY A 541 -20.95 -11.93 27.95
C GLY A 541 -20.25 -11.27 26.76
N ILE A 542 -19.48 -10.22 27.04
CA ILE A 542 -18.62 -9.51 26.09
C ILE A 542 -17.29 -9.26 26.79
N SER A 543 -16.18 -9.56 26.09
CA SER A 543 -14.83 -9.20 26.54
C SER A 543 -14.26 -8.16 25.58
N TYR A 544 -13.74 -7.07 26.14
CA TYR A 544 -13.04 -6.03 25.41
C TYR A 544 -11.55 -6.13 25.75
N VAL A 545 -10.69 -6.17 24.74
CA VAL A 545 -9.22 -6.17 24.90
C VAL A 545 -8.68 -4.94 24.18
N ASP A 546 -7.97 -4.08 24.92
CA ASP A 546 -7.29 -2.93 24.33
C ASP A 546 -5.94 -3.35 23.77
N GLU A 547 -5.89 -3.57 22.46
CA GLU A 547 -4.64 -3.85 21.73
C GLU A 547 -3.76 -2.59 21.55
N GLY A 548 -4.29 -1.41 21.88
CA GLY A 548 -3.66 -0.10 21.73
C GLY A 548 -2.69 0.30 22.86
N LYS A 549 -2.02 1.44 22.66
CA LYS A 549 -0.96 1.99 23.54
C LYS A 549 -1.46 2.59 24.85
N GLU A 550 -2.77 2.73 25.07
CA GLU A 550 -3.29 3.22 26.35
C GLU A 550 -3.27 2.13 27.42
N SER A 551 -3.06 2.54 28.66
CA SER A 551 -3.09 1.66 29.82
C SER A 551 -4.47 1.82 30.47
N LEU A 552 -5.15 0.71 30.77
CA LEU A 552 -6.32 0.68 31.67
C LEU A 552 -5.97 1.06 33.13
N SER A 553 -4.85 1.76 33.34
CA SER A 553 -4.38 2.23 34.64
C SER A 553 -5.35 3.27 35.21
N GLY A 554 -5.82 3.01 36.44
CA GLY A 554 -6.74 3.90 37.14
C GLY A 554 -8.22 3.70 36.78
N VAL A 555 -8.54 2.79 35.85
CA VAL A 555 -9.92 2.40 35.55
C VAL A 555 -10.46 1.56 36.70
N THR A 556 -11.61 1.95 37.27
CA THR A 556 -12.22 1.26 38.41
C THR A 556 -13.53 0.57 38.09
N SER A 557 -14.23 1.05 37.06
CA SER A 557 -15.54 0.58 36.65
C SER A 557 -15.68 0.82 35.15
N ALA A 558 -16.28 -0.14 34.45
CA ALA A 558 -16.64 -0.02 33.04
C ALA A 558 -18.11 -0.35 32.83
N TYR A 559 -18.68 0.23 31.78
CA TYR A 559 -20.10 0.22 31.47
C TYR A 559 -20.29 -0.12 30.00
N LEU A 560 -21.21 -1.02 29.73
CA LEU A 560 -21.65 -1.43 28.41
C LEU A 560 -23.07 -0.90 28.19
N TYR A 561 -23.24 -0.05 27.19
CA TYR A 561 -24.51 0.53 26.79
C TYR A 561 -24.95 0.00 25.43
N GLU A 562 -26.26 -0.03 25.19
CA GLU A 562 -26.86 -0.08 23.86
C GLU A 562 -26.96 1.35 23.33
N ASP A 563 -26.31 1.63 22.20
CA ASP A 563 -26.36 2.91 21.49
C ASP A 563 -27.66 2.97 20.66
N VAL A 564 -28.73 3.38 21.33
CA VAL A 564 -30.10 3.32 20.80
C VAL A 564 -30.32 4.35 19.67
N ASP A 565 -29.60 5.47 19.71
CA ASP A 565 -29.71 6.53 18.69
C ASP A 565 -28.63 6.44 17.59
N ASN A 566 -27.73 5.45 17.70
CA ASN A 566 -26.69 5.10 16.72
C ASN A 566 -25.78 6.28 16.38
N ASN A 567 -25.49 7.13 17.37
CA ASN A 567 -24.70 8.34 17.16
C ASN A 567 -23.20 8.13 17.46
N GLY A 568 -22.81 6.95 17.95
CA GLY A 568 -21.43 6.60 18.31
C GLY A 568 -20.89 7.40 19.50
N SER A 569 -21.74 7.86 20.40
CA SER A 569 -21.41 8.67 21.58
C SER A 569 -22.43 8.49 22.69
N TYR A 570 -21.97 8.58 23.95
CA TYR A 570 -22.90 8.43 25.08
C TYR A 570 -24.00 9.49 25.07
N SER A 571 -25.24 9.02 25.05
CA SER A 571 -26.47 9.79 25.16
C SER A 571 -27.25 9.38 26.42
N ALA A 572 -28.11 10.27 26.92
CA ALA A 572 -29.02 9.92 28.02
C ALA A 572 -30.13 8.94 27.59
N THR A 573 -30.26 8.69 26.29
CA THR A 573 -31.20 7.74 25.69
C THR A 573 -30.62 6.33 25.57
N ASP A 574 -29.31 6.17 25.75
CA ASP A 574 -28.63 4.87 25.69
C ASP A 574 -29.00 3.99 26.89
N ARG A 575 -29.24 2.70 26.60
CA ARG A 575 -29.66 1.74 27.62
C ARG A 575 -28.44 1.06 28.22
N LEU A 576 -28.24 1.16 29.54
CA LEU A 576 -27.18 0.40 30.21
C LEU A 576 -27.50 -1.11 30.16
N ILE A 577 -26.65 -1.89 29.53
CA ILE A 577 -26.75 -3.36 29.42
C ILE A 577 -26.06 -4.01 30.63
N ALA A 578 -24.81 -3.63 30.88
CA ALA A 578 -23.99 -4.24 31.92
C ALA A 578 -22.99 -3.25 32.52
N GLN A 579 -22.60 -3.51 33.77
CA GLN A 579 -21.52 -2.82 34.46
C GLN A 579 -20.57 -3.87 35.03
N THR A 580 -19.27 -3.61 34.93
CA THR A 580 -18.25 -4.51 35.47
C THR A 580 -17.15 -3.78 36.22
N THR A 581 -16.57 -4.48 37.19
CA THR A 581 -15.29 -4.13 37.84
C THR A 581 -14.21 -5.15 37.53
N GLN A 582 -14.50 -6.15 36.67
CA GLN A 582 -13.54 -7.14 36.23
C GLN A 582 -12.70 -6.53 35.10
N ILE A 583 -11.63 -5.85 35.51
CA ILE A 583 -10.72 -5.13 34.61
C ILE A 583 -9.32 -5.71 34.85
N SER A 584 -8.75 -6.34 33.83
CA SER A 584 -7.39 -6.86 33.85
C SER A 584 -6.45 -5.77 33.33
N GLN A 585 -5.69 -5.14 34.23
CA GLN A 585 -4.65 -4.19 33.80
C GLN A 585 -3.48 -4.90 33.09
N THR A 586 -3.23 -6.17 33.43
CA THR A 586 -2.14 -6.96 32.86
C THR A 586 -2.47 -7.42 31.44
N GLU A 587 -3.68 -7.91 31.23
CA GLU A 587 -4.14 -8.38 29.90
C GLU A 587 -4.82 -7.27 29.10
N LYS A 588 -4.88 -6.05 29.66
CA LYS A 588 -5.56 -4.88 29.09
C LYS A 588 -7.01 -5.19 28.68
N SER A 589 -7.72 -5.96 29.50
CA SER A 589 -9.07 -6.42 29.18
C SER A 589 -10.13 -5.95 30.17
N ILE A 590 -11.38 -5.89 29.70
CA ILE A 590 -12.58 -5.59 30.47
C ILE A 590 -13.61 -6.68 30.16
N GLU A 591 -14.10 -7.37 31.18
CA GLU A 591 -15.07 -8.46 31.01
C GLU A 591 -16.46 -8.07 31.52
N PHE A 592 -17.43 -8.07 30.63
CA PHE A 592 -18.86 -7.92 30.94
C PHE A 592 -19.50 -9.31 30.93
N THR A 593 -20.02 -9.76 32.07
CA THR A 593 -20.71 -11.05 32.20
C THR A 593 -21.97 -10.89 33.05
N GLY A 594 -22.88 -11.88 32.98
CA GLY A 594 -24.08 -11.92 33.82
C GLY A 594 -25.23 -11.05 33.33
N PHE A 595 -25.21 -10.65 32.06
CA PHE A 595 -26.35 -10.06 31.36
C PHE A 595 -26.87 -11.06 30.31
N ARG A 596 -28.05 -10.80 29.74
CA ARG A 596 -28.64 -11.62 28.69
C ARG A 596 -29.37 -10.73 27.70
N GLU A 597 -28.82 -10.58 26.51
CA GLU A 597 -29.43 -9.81 25.42
C GLU A 597 -29.73 -10.72 24.25
N GLU A 598 -30.95 -10.62 23.72
CA GLU A 598 -31.38 -11.40 22.56
C GLU A 598 -31.40 -10.48 21.34
N VAL A 599 -30.64 -10.83 20.32
CA VAL A 599 -30.61 -10.12 19.03
C VAL A 599 -31.31 -11.01 18.03
N SER A 600 -32.47 -10.57 17.51
CA SER A 600 -33.23 -11.35 16.55
C SER A 600 -32.56 -11.35 15.18
N ASP A 601 -32.80 -12.37 14.37
CA ASP A 601 -32.34 -12.39 12.97
C ASP A 601 -32.70 -11.10 12.22
N GLY A 602 -31.70 -10.47 11.59
CA GLY A 602 -31.81 -9.20 10.89
C GLY A 602 -31.76 -7.95 11.80
N ASP A 603 -31.82 -8.10 13.13
CA ASP A 603 -31.68 -6.97 14.06
C ASP A 603 -30.20 -6.59 14.24
N ARG A 604 -29.97 -5.27 14.35
CA ARG A 604 -28.68 -4.67 14.68
C ARG A 604 -28.73 -4.08 16.09
N MET A 605 -27.79 -4.47 16.93
CA MET A 605 -27.57 -3.90 18.25
C MET A 605 -26.24 -3.14 18.25
N ASN A 606 -26.30 -1.82 18.38
CA ASN A 606 -25.10 -1.01 18.55
C ASN A 606 -24.75 -0.95 20.04
N ILE A 607 -23.48 -1.09 20.36
CA ILE A 607 -22.99 -1.07 21.73
C ILE A 607 -21.88 -0.05 21.92
N LEU A 608 -21.85 0.53 23.12
CA LEU A 608 -20.92 1.56 23.53
C LEU A 608 -20.27 1.17 24.86
N ILE A 609 -18.94 1.17 24.91
CA ILE A 609 -18.17 0.90 26.13
C ILE A 609 -17.60 2.20 26.68
N THR A 610 -17.85 2.45 27.96
CA THR A 610 -17.29 3.59 28.69
C THR A 610 -16.66 3.14 30.01
N TYR A 611 -15.80 3.97 30.60
CA TYR A 611 -15.27 3.68 31.94
C TYR A 611 -15.04 4.93 32.79
N ASP A 612 -14.96 4.71 34.10
CA ASP A 612 -14.51 5.70 35.07
C ASP A 612 -13.01 5.57 35.33
N VAL A 613 -12.30 6.69 35.26
CA VAL A 613 -10.92 6.78 35.76
C VAL A 613 -10.95 7.47 37.11
N THR A 614 -10.39 6.82 38.13
CA THR A 614 -10.10 7.54 39.37
C THR A 614 -9.01 8.56 39.09
N SER A 615 -9.38 9.83 39.02
CA SER A 615 -8.42 10.92 39.01
C SER A 615 -7.73 10.95 40.37
N THR A 616 -6.75 10.08 40.59
CA THR A 616 -5.70 10.44 41.53
C THR A 616 -5.05 11.66 40.92
N ALA A 617 -5.24 12.82 41.54
CA ALA A 617 -4.44 13.99 41.22
C ALA A 617 -2.99 13.62 41.53
N GLN A 618 -2.31 12.96 40.58
CA GLN A 618 -0.87 12.84 40.61
C GLN A 618 -0.36 14.26 40.50
N ILE A 619 0.03 14.81 41.65
CA ILE A 619 0.94 15.94 41.66
C ILE A 619 2.17 15.41 40.94
N ASP A 620 2.31 15.78 39.67
CA ASP A 620 3.45 15.41 38.85
C ASP A 620 4.73 15.68 39.64
N TRP A 621 5.48 14.61 39.89
CA TRP A 621 6.71 14.68 40.68
C TRP A 621 7.70 15.65 40.04
N LEU A 622 7.67 15.88 38.71
CA LEU A 622 8.48 16.92 38.07
C LEU A 622 8.03 18.32 38.48
N SER A 623 6.73 18.59 38.49
CA SER A 623 6.16 19.86 38.92
C SER A 623 6.50 20.18 40.39
N LEU A 624 6.38 19.20 41.28
CA LEU A 624 6.80 19.34 42.69
C LEU A 624 8.33 19.52 42.81
N SER A 625 9.11 18.80 42.00
CA SER A 625 10.57 18.93 42.00
C SER A 625 11.04 20.29 41.49
N CYS A 626 10.39 20.86 40.47
CA CYS A 626 10.70 22.20 39.98
C CYS A 626 10.38 23.27 41.03
N LEU A 627 9.26 23.14 41.76
CA LEU A 627 8.91 24.06 42.85
C LEU A 627 9.92 23.99 44.00
N LEU A 628 10.34 22.80 44.42
CA LEU A 628 11.37 22.62 45.44
C LEU A 628 12.73 23.15 44.98
N PHE A 629 13.09 22.92 43.71
CA PHE A 629 14.34 23.41 43.14
C PHE A 629 14.37 24.94 43.04
N LEU A 630 13.27 25.57 42.62
CA LEU A 630 13.13 27.04 42.62
C LEU A 630 13.24 27.62 44.04
N GLY A 631 12.66 26.95 45.03
CA GLY A 631 12.81 27.31 46.45
C GLY A 631 14.26 27.23 46.94
N PHE A 632 14.98 26.18 46.57
CA PHE A 632 16.40 25.99 46.91
C PHE A 632 17.31 27.01 46.22
N VAL A 633 17.08 27.29 44.93
CA VAL A 633 17.83 28.30 44.17
C VAL A 633 17.58 29.70 44.75
N SER A 634 16.35 30.03 45.15
CA SER A 634 16.01 31.30 45.83
C SER A 634 16.81 31.50 47.13
N LEU A 635 17.03 30.43 47.90
CA LEU A 635 17.85 30.47 49.12
C LEU A 635 19.33 30.68 48.81
N LEU A 636 19.87 30.05 47.77
CA LEU A 636 21.26 30.21 47.34
C LEU A 636 21.53 31.61 46.77
N LEU A 637 20.58 32.16 46.01
CA LEU A 637 20.71 33.47 45.36
C LEU A 637 20.90 34.62 46.37
N LYS A 638 20.41 34.49 47.61
CA LYS A 638 20.61 35.50 48.67
C LYS A 638 22.09 35.79 48.98
N LYS A 639 23.03 34.88 48.68
CA LYS A 639 24.46 35.04 48.97
C LYS A 639 25.31 35.61 47.82
N TYR A 640 24.76 35.78 46.62
CA TYR A 640 25.52 36.21 45.44
C TYR A 640 25.26 37.67 45.05
N THR A 641 26.21 38.29 44.33
CA THR A 641 26.09 39.64 43.79
C THR A 641 25.04 39.73 42.68
N PRO A 642 24.44 40.91 42.42
CA PRO A 642 23.25 41.04 41.57
C PRO A 642 23.42 40.44 40.17
N MET A 643 24.59 40.63 39.54
CA MET A 643 24.85 40.14 38.18
C MET A 643 24.90 38.60 38.10
N ARG A 644 25.37 37.92 39.14
CA ARG A 644 25.35 36.44 39.21
C ARG A 644 23.98 35.88 39.54
N ARG A 645 23.09 36.68 40.15
CA ARG A 645 21.71 36.25 40.44
C ARG A 645 20.89 36.11 39.17
N TYR A 646 20.99 37.09 38.27
CA TYR A 646 20.28 37.05 36.99
C TYR A 646 20.72 35.85 36.15
N PHE A 647 22.03 35.61 36.06
CA PHE A 647 22.56 34.47 35.29
C PHE A 647 22.06 33.10 35.83
N LEU A 648 22.10 32.88 37.16
CA LEU A 648 21.57 31.64 37.73
C LEU A 648 20.06 31.50 37.53
N MET A 649 19.31 32.60 37.67
CA MET A 649 17.86 32.58 37.54
C MET A 649 17.42 32.31 36.10
N SER A 650 18.15 32.84 35.10
CA SER A 650 17.94 32.52 33.68
C SER A 650 18.21 31.03 33.37
N ILE A 651 19.26 30.46 33.95
CA ILE A 651 19.56 29.02 33.79
C ILE A 651 18.48 28.16 34.43
N THR A 652 18.01 28.53 35.63
CA THR A 652 16.96 27.78 36.33
C THR A 652 15.61 27.85 35.61
N LEU A 653 15.25 29.02 35.06
CA LEU A 653 14.05 29.18 34.24
C LEU A 653 14.14 28.38 32.94
N ALA A 654 15.29 28.41 32.27
CA ALA A 654 15.52 27.60 31.08
C ALA A 654 15.38 26.09 31.41
N PHE A 655 15.98 25.64 32.52
CA PHE A 655 15.91 24.24 32.94
C PHE A 655 14.49 23.79 33.30
N CYS A 656 13.71 24.61 34.03
CA CYS A 656 12.31 24.29 34.30
C CYS A 656 11.44 24.37 33.03
N SER A 657 11.73 25.27 32.07
CA SER A 657 10.99 25.32 30.80
C SER A 657 11.23 24.10 29.92
N THR A 658 12.44 23.55 29.91
CA THR A 658 12.74 22.28 29.22
C THR A 658 12.07 21.10 29.93
N MET A 659 12.07 21.05 31.26
CA MET A 659 11.41 19.98 32.01
C MET A 659 9.88 19.99 31.86
N LEU A 660 9.26 21.18 31.86
CA LEU A 660 7.81 21.33 31.66
C LEU A 660 7.38 21.10 30.20
N SER A 661 8.26 21.35 29.23
CA SER A 661 7.99 21.00 27.82
C SER A 661 8.01 19.49 27.61
N CYS A 662 8.78 18.73 28.39
CA CYS A 662 8.73 17.26 28.37
C CYS A 662 7.45 16.68 29.00
N SER A 663 6.74 17.40 29.88
CA SER A 663 5.51 16.88 30.51
C SER A 663 4.23 17.13 29.69
N LYS A 664 4.32 17.87 28.57
CA LYS A 664 3.20 18.08 27.63
C LYS A 664 3.30 17.25 26.35
N GLY A 665 4.31 16.39 26.23
CA GLY A 665 4.44 15.44 25.12
C GLY A 665 3.71 14.13 25.43
N GLY A 666 2.39 14.15 25.47
CA GLY A 666 1.57 12.96 25.25
C GLY A 666 1.09 13.02 23.82
N ASP A 667 1.93 12.52 22.91
CA ASP A 667 1.67 12.17 21.50
C ASP A 667 3.00 12.30 20.75
N GLN A 668 3.87 11.29 20.90
CA GLN A 668 4.84 10.93 19.87
C GLN A 668 5.07 9.42 19.92
N ASP A 669 4.76 8.78 18.79
CA ASP A 669 5.03 7.41 18.47
C ASP A 669 6.53 7.11 18.50
N TYR A 670 6.91 6.15 19.33
CA TYR A 670 8.16 5.42 19.19
C TYR A 670 7.83 3.94 18.99
N ASP A 671 8.19 3.41 17.82
CA ASP A 671 8.25 1.97 17.55
C ASP A 671 9.70 1.49 17.75
N PRO A 672 9.91 0.53 18.66
CA PRO A 672 10.91 -0.49 18.39
C PRO A 672 10.34 -1.89 18.61
N ARG A 673 10.08 -2.63 17.53
CA ARG A 673 9.83 -4.07 17.58
C ARG A 673 11.09 -4.84 17.98
N VAL A 674 10.92 -5.66 19.01
CA VAL A 674 11.87 -6.66 19.51
C VAL A 674 11.56 -7.99 18.81
N LEU A 675 12.56 -8.61 18.17
CA LEU A 675 12.45 -9.97 17.64
C LEU A 675 12.72 -11.00 18.76
N ASP A 676 11.83 -11.98 18.87
CA ASP A 676 11.95 -13.12 19.78
C ASP A 676 12.98 -14.16 19.27
N LYS A 677 13.68 -14.81 20.20
CA LYS A 677 14.89 -15.63 20.01
C LYS A 677 14.61 -17.03 19.44
N ALA A 678 13.34 -17.40 19.22
CA ALA A 678 12.95 -18.78 18.92
C ALA A 678 12.99 -19.15 17.42
N SER A 679 13.17 -18.20 16.50
CA SER A 679 12.99 -18.42 15.04
C SER A 679 14.28 -18.37 14.20
N VAL A 680 15.47 -18.34 14.81
CA VAL A 680 16.73 -18.38 14.04
C VAL A 680 17.39 -19.76 14.13
N ASP A 681 17.11 -20.62 13.15
CA ASP A 681 17.88 -21.84 12.91
C ASP A 681 19.15 -21.50 12.12
N ALA A 682 20.32 -21.66 12.76
CA ALA A 682 21.62 -21.42 12.14
C ALA A 682 21.89 -22.29 10.89
N ARG A 683 21.09 -23.34 10.64
CA ARG A 683 21.16 -24.15 9.42
C ARG A 683 20.56 -23.48 8.19
N ALA A 684 19.58 -22.59 8.36
CA ALA A 684 18.96 -21.86 7.25
C ALA A 684 19.90 -20.82 6.61
N LEU A 685 20.97 -20.44 7.32
CA LEU A 685 21.96 -19.46 6.88
C LEU A 685 23.29 -20.07 6.41
N GLY A 686 23.39 -21.41 6.30
CA GLY A 686 24.53 -22.08 5.67
C GLY A 686 25.81 -22.17 6.51
N PHE A 687 25.76 -21.96 7.83
CA PHE A 687 26.93 -22.13 8.69
C PHE A 687 27.09 -23.59 9.16
N GLY A 688 28.33 -24.11 9.10
CA GLY A 688 28.65 -25.50 9.46
C GLY A 688 28.48 -25.83 10.95
N ASN A 689 28.51 -27.14 11.26
CA ASN A 689 28.11 -27.78 12.53
C ASN A 689 28.86 -27.35 13.82
N ASP A 690 29.82 -26.42 13.75
CA ASP A 690 30.71 -26.09 14.87
C ASP A 690 30.44 -24.71 15.50
N PHE A 691 29.29 -24.09 15.25
CA PHE A 691 28.93 -22.80 15.84
C PHE A 691 27.94 -22.93 17.02
N THR A 692 28.33 -22.42 18.18
CA THR A 692 27.48 -22.25 19.37
C THR A 692 27.32 -20.76 19.66
N VAL A 693 26.08 -20.24 19.61
CA VAL A 693 25.79 -18.84 19.90
C VAL A 693 25.97 -18.58 21.41
N GLN A 694 26.93 -17.73 21.78
CA GLN A 694 27.12 -17.26 23.16
C GLN A 694 26.40 -15.92 23.41
N ASP A 695 25.80 -15.81 24.59
CA ASP A 695 24.94 -14.70 25.03
C ASP A 695 25.58 -13.31 24.88
N GLY A 696 25.06 -12.52 23.96
CA GLY A 696 25.32 -11.09 23.84
C GLY A 696 24.16 -10.41 23.12
N ARG A 697 23.54 -9.41 23.75
CA ARG A 697 22.46 -8.60 23.15
C ARG A 697 23.04 -7.70 22.06
N VAL A 698 22.38 -7.65 20.91
CA VAL A 698 22.70 -6.73 19.80
C VAL A 698 21.80 -5.51 19.95
N GLU A 699 22.34 -4.40 20.43
CA GLU A 699 21.59 -3.15 20.66
C GLU A 699 21.77 -2.13 19.51
N ASN A 700 22.51 -2.46 18.45
CA ASN A 700 22.61 -1.67 17.21
C ASN A 700 23.24 -2.48 16.05
N VAL A 701 22.97 -2.07 14.79
CA VAL A 701 23.47 -2.69 13.55
C VAL A 701 25.01 -2.68 13.42
N LYS A 702 25.72 -1.81 14.16
CA LYS A 702 27.19 -1.83 14.16
C LYS A 702 27.79 -3.05 14.85
N ASP A 703 27.05 -3.69 15.75
CA ASP A 703 27.47 -4.94 16.39
C ASP A 703 27.18 -6.18 15.52
N PHE A 704 26.32 -6.04 14.49
CA PHE A 704 26.08 -7.09 13.48
C PHE A 704 27.25 -7.26 12.50
N PHE A 705 28.04 -6.20 12.27
CA PHE A 705 29.20 -6.23 11.36
C PHE A 705 30.54 -6.39 12.07
N ARG A 706 30.54 -6.83 13.34
CA ARG A 706 31.77 -7.08 14.12
C ARG A 706 31.94 -8.51 14.62
N PHE A 707 31.14 -9.47 14.14
CA PHE A 707 31.32 -10.89 14.44
C PHE A 707 31.47 -11.73 13.17
#